data_AF-F1QTW5-F1
#
_entry.id   AF-F1QTW5-F1
#
_cell.length_a   1.000
_cell.length_b   1.000
_cell.length_c   1.000
_cell.angle_alpha   90.00
_cell.angle_beta   90.00
_cell.angle_gamma   90.00
#
_symmetry.space_group_name_H-M   'P 1'
#
loop_
_entity.id
_entity.type
_entity.pdbx_description
1 polymer ?
#
loop_
_entity_poly.entity_id
_entity_poly.type
_entity_poly.pdbx_seq_one_letter_code
_entity_poly.pdbx_strand_id
1 'polypeptide(L)'
;MSHLLGRQDCIDSLRRDLIDLQGALLDVFSKTGPVRFPSWKFPDKLSCNLDLVRLLEEYDYVEDDEEFSQHSHIVLQELLIDRLMLLLQSFNVHAELLLEKQQTLSLDPNETSVSIGPVVKRYWKNLLQLNSQQKQESSCSGNQPPSQQSPSVSKTAPNTPTTLKTQSASMSSIHKTSSSSPAFTLQHGSCVSTHSVSCQTVESALVPCEACACVQAVLKENSDAVVSLCQSLGLPCSMQGFLEAVEETQQLGRLSACDISQWASEQRRDMSRVGKHVLEVRETVEPLKRKVKETEMEREKLRKQLSETVNREKEERRKMDEQWERKMQEVKVKSEDAVRRLKQEQEELKRGLTLLEDRNSELTVELKLQTEAKHSLEFERNGLQEEVHRLHSFETMLKEVEESRQNLEKELRSTQTLLDKERGRNHSVQHQHEALQVKQTALRKHLDVLVQQTEELHSSLEECEDEKADLGNKLKQIMREKDTLQEQLTHQQSQNSSLCTEIESQQTQITELEERVSRLEGMLEEAVQRERLLVAFPELSPQAAPQTTGDVVCDMEHQLKANLVRIRVLQKENSSLSNSLVRLKEREENQKASDSGISEMDLRMEAQVMEPQDNSGASSVISSPTSSSSVLHHQTLCLSLHQDVEERYKNIRQAARIRSAGTCRRPK
;
A
#
# COMPACT_ATOMS: atom_id res chain seq x y z
N MET A 1 23.81 14.45 39.52
CA MET A 1 22.46 15.05 39.56
C MET A 1 22.13 15.83 38.30
N SER A 2 23.11 16.40 37.57
CA SER A 2 22.87 17.10 36.29
C SER A 2 22.15 16.27 35.23
N HIS A 3 22.27 14.94 35.24
CA HIS A 3 21.60 14.05 34.26
C HIS A 3 20.06 13.99 34.35
N LEU A 4 19.46 14.52 35.42
CA LEU A 4 18.00 14.60 35.57
C LEU A 4 17.43 15.93 35.06
N LEU A 5 18.28 16.94 34.90
CA LEU A 5 17.85 18.26 34.46
C LEU A 5 17.39 18.19 33.00
N GLY A 6 16.23 18.77 32.71
CA GLY A 6 15.65 18.76 31.36
C GLY A 6 14.99 17.46 30.90
N ARG A 7 14.96 16.39 31.71
CA ARG A 7 14.25 15.16 31.31
C ARG A 7 12.74 15.34 31.25
N GLN A 8 12.13 14.72 30.24
CA GLN A 8 10.69 14.73 30.01
C GLN A 8 9.88 14.22 31.21
N ASP A 9 10.26 13.09 31.81
CA ASP A 9 9.57 12.50 32.96
C ASP A 9 9.51 13.43 34.18
N CYS A 10 10.60 14.13 34.45
CA CYS A 10 10.71 15.11 35.52
C CYS A 10 9.87 16.35 35.24
N ILE A 11 9.91 16.87 34.00
CA ILE A 11 9.08 17.99 33.56
C ILE A 11 7.59 17.63 33.66
N ASP A 12 7.18 16.49 33.15
CA ASP A 12 5.80 15.99 33.21
C ASP A 12 5.31 15.78 34.65
N SER A 13 6.20 15.37 35.56
CA SER A 13 5.88 15.28 37.00
C SER A 13 5.65 16.68 37.58
N LEU A 14 6.56 17.62 37.35
CA LEU A 14 6.43 19.00 37.86
C LEU A 14 5.17 19.69 37.35
N ARG A 15 4.80 19.46 36.08
CA ARG A 15 3.56 20.00 35.49
C ARG A 15 2.32 19.47 36.22
N ARG A 16 2.29 18.17 36.52
CA ARG A 16 1.19 17.56 37.30
C ARG A 16 1.13 18.11 38.71
N ASP A 17 2.26 18.21 39.40
CA ASP A 17 2.34 18.77 40.75
C ASP A 17 1.86 20.23 40.80
N LEU A 18 2.19 21.04 39.78
CA LEU A 18 1.72 22.41 39.65
C LEU A 18 0.21 22.50 39.46
N ILE A 19 -0.38 21.61 38.65
CA ILE A 19 -1.83 21.53 38.44
C ILE A 19 -2.54 21.14 39.75
N ASP A 20 -2.00 20.14 40.47
CA ASP A 20 -2.58 19.68 41.74
C ASP A 20 -2.50 20.76 42.83
N LEU A 21 -1.36 21.46 42.94
CA LEU A 21 -1.21 22.61 43.83
C LEU A 21 -2.16 23.74 43.49
N GLN A 22 -2.39 24.00 42.20
CA GLN A 22 -3.38 24.99 41.77
C GLN A 22 -4.80 24.56 42.17
N GLY A 23 -5.13 23.28 42.07
CA GLY A 23 -6.40 22.73 42.57
C GLY A 23 -6.59 22.96 44.08
N ALA A 24 -5.56 22.67 44.88
CA ALA A 24 -5.58 22.92 46.32
C ALA A 24 -5.72 24.42 46.67
N LEU A 25 -5.03 25.29 45.91
CA LEU A 25 -5.15 26.74 46.05
C LEU A 25 -6.57 27.23 45.81
N LEU A 26 -7.26 26.71 44.79
CA LEU A 26 -8.65 27.08 44.51
C LEU A 26 -9.60 26.67 45.64
N ASP A 27 -9.38 25.53 46.29
CA ASP A 27 -10.16 25.13 47.48
C ASP A 27 -9.95 26.11 48.65
N VAL A 28 -8.71 26.53 48.91
CA VAL A 28 -8.43 27.53 49.95
C VAL A 28 -9.00 28.90 49.60
N PHE A 29 -8.92 29.31 48.34
CA PHE A 29 -9.51 30.56 47.84
C PHE A 29 -11.03 30.56 47.90
N SER A 30 -11.69 29.41 47.85
CA SER A 30 -13.13 29.33 48.09
C SER A 30 -13.54 29.82 49.50
N LYS A 31 -12.62 29.72 50.48
CA LYS A 31 -12.83 30.11 51.88
C LYS A 31 -12.25 31.48 52.22
N THR A 32 -11.15 31.86 51.57
CA THR A 32 -10.38 33.08 51.87
C THR A 32 -10.62 34.21 50.86
N GLY A 33 -11.17 33.90 49.69
CA GLY A 33 -11.07 34.76 48.52
C GLY A 33 -9.67 34.72 47.90
N PRO A 34 -9.44 35.41 46.77
CA PRO A 34 -8.13 35.48 46.15
C PRO A 34 -7.15 36.26 47.02
N VAL A 35 -6.11 35.59 47.51
CA VAL A 35 -5.11 36.18 48.39
C VAL A 35 -4.03 36.89 47.58
N ARG A 36 -3.91 38.21 47.77
CA ARG A 36 -3.08 39.10 46.95
C ARG A 36 -1.70 39.31 47.56
N PHE A 37 -0.75 38.46 47.19
CA PHE A 37 0.68 38.67 47.47
C PHE A 37 1.48 38.74 46.17
N PRO A 38 2.63 39.45 46.15
CA PRO A 38 3.57 39.38 45.04
C PRO A 38 4.02 37.93 44.82
N SER A 39 4.13 37.52 43.56
CA SER A 39 4.69 36.22 43.23
C SER A 39 6.16 36.15 43.62
N TRP A 40 6.58 35.01 44.16
CA TRP A 40 7.98 34.72 44.46
C TRP A 40 8.81 34.62 43.18
N LYS A 41 8.25 34.03 42.12
CA LYS A 41 8.92 33.90 40.81
C LYS A 41 8.84 35.17 39.96
N PHE A 42 7.71 35.87 39.97
CA PHE A 42 7.45 37.09 39.21
C PHE A 42 7.05 38.24 40.17
N PRO A 43 7.99 38.86 40.90
CA PRO A 43 7.69 39.84 41.96
C PRO A 43 6.92 41.09 41.49
N ASP A 44 6.92 41.36 40.18
CA ASP A 44 6.16 42.40 39.50
C ASP A 44 4.67 42.07 39.32
N LYS A 45 4.29 40.80 39.53
CA LYS A 45 2.93 40.29 39.37
C LYS A 45 2.37 39.78 40.69
N LEU A 46 1.05 39.76 40.81
CA LEU A 46 0.37 39.11 41.93
C LEU A 46 0.34 37.60 41.70
N SER A 47 0.74 36.83 42.70
CA SER A 47 0.81 35.36 42.64
C SER A 47 -0.54 34.71 42.32
N CYS A 48 -1.63 35.27 42.83
CA CYS A 48 -2.99 34.80 42.55
C CYS A 48 -3.47 35.08 41.12
N ASN A 49 -2.83 36.01 40.39
CA ASN A 49 -3.21 36.43 39.05
C ASN A 49 -2.31 35.80 37.96
N LEU A 50 -1.41 34.89 38.34
CA LEU A 50 -0.57 34.21 37.37
C LEU A 50 -1.40 33.20 36.57
N ASP A 51 -1.36 33.37 35.25
CA ASP A 51 -2.01 32.48 34.29
C ASP A 51 -1.20 31.18 34.18
N LEU A 52 -1.54 30.21 35.03
CA LEU A 52 -0.82 28.94 35.09
C LEU A 52 -0.96 28.15 33.80
N VAL A 53 -2.09 28.25 33.10
CA VAL A 53 -2.31 27.54 31.83
C VAL A 53 -1.31 28.05 30.79
N ARG A 54 -1.19 29.38 30.65
CA ARG A 54 -0.19 29.97 29.76
C ARG A 54 1.24 29.62 30.13
N LEU A 55 1.60 29.64 31.42
CA LEU A 55 2.95 29.29 31.85
C LEU A 55 3.28 27.82 31.55
N LEU A 56 2.31 26.90 31.71
CA LEU A 56 2.50 25.50 31.36
C LEU A 56 2.52 25.29 29.83
N GLU A 57 1.85 26.11 29.04
CA GLU A 57 1.99 26.05 27.57
C GLU A 57 3.36 26.59 27.10
N GLU A 58 3.88 27.61 27.78
CA GLU A 58 5.16 28.24 27.46
C GLU A 58 6.37 27.37 27.86
N TYR A 59 6.32 26.71 29.01
CA TYR A 59 7.43 25.89 29.55
C TYR A 59 7.08 24.41 29.50
N ASP A 60 7.59 23.71 28.50
CA ASP A 60 7.41 22.27 28.30
C ASP A 60 8.72 21.58 27.87
N TYR A 61 8.69 20.25 27.82
CA TYR A 61 9.75 19.45 27.21
C TYR A 61 9.68 19.60 25.69
N VAL A 62 10.82 19.91 25.08
CA VAL A 62 10.98 19.98 23.62
C VAL A 62 12.03 18.97 23.21
N GLU A 63 11.60 18.00 22.39
CA GLU A 63 12.51 17.03 21.79
C GLU A 63 13.54 17.75 20.92
N ASP A 64 14.81 17.37 21.05
CA ASP A 64 15.99 17.98 20.41
C ASP A 64 16.41 19.39 20.87
N ASP A 65 15.75 19.98 21.87
CA ASP A 65 16.20 21.23 22.51
C ASP A 65 16.46 21.01 24.02
N GLU A 66 17.65 20.50 24.33
CA GLU A 66 18.07 20.21 25.70
C GLU A 66 18.20 21.49 26.54
N GLU A 67 18.69 22.59 25.96
CA GLU A 67 18.84 23.87 26.67
C GLU A 67 17.48 24.44 27.08
N PHE A 68 16.51 24.45 26.16
CA PHE A 68 15.15 24.86 26.45
C PHE A 68 14.49 23.94 27.48
N SER A 69 14.63 22.61 27.33
CA SER A 69 14.05 21.66 28.27
C SER A 69 14.64 21.80 29.68
N GLN A 70 15.96 22.01 29.80
CA GLN A 70 16.61 22.31 31.08
C GLN A 70 16.11 23.64 31.66
N HIS A 71 15.93 24.67 30.83
CA HIS A 71 15.35 25.95 31.24
C HIS A 71 13.90 25.80 31.75
N SER A 72 13.04 25.11 30.99
CA SER A 72 11.67 24.77 31.37
C SER A 72 11.62 24.02 32.70
N HIS A 73 12.49 23.02 32.89
CA HIS A 73 12.59 22.27 34.14
C HIS A 73 12.86 23.22 35.33
N ILE A 74 13.85 24.11 35.22
CA ILE A 74 14.19 25.07 36.28
C ILE A 74 13.01 26.02 36.55
N VAL A 75 12.40 26.59 35.49
CA VAL A 75 11.28 27.52 35.64
C VAL A 75 10.08 26.87 36.30
N LEU A 76 9.76 25.62 35.96
CA LEU A 76 8.66 24.86 36.57
C LEU A 76 8.95 24.54 38.05
N GLN A 77 10.19 24.21 38.42
CA GLN A 77 10.56 24.04 39.83
C GLN A 77 10.41 25.34 40.62
N GLU A 78 10.84 26.47 40.06
CA GLU A 78 10.68 27.77 40.70
C GLU A 78 9.20 28.19 40.80
N LEU A 79 8.39 27.85 39.80
CA LEU A 79 6.94 28.05 39.84
C LEU A 79 6.26 27.17 40.90
N LEU A 80 6.79 25.96 41.16
CA LEU A 80 6.28 25.08 42.21
C LEU A 80 6.52 25.66 43.60
N ILE A 81 7.72 26.22 43.83
CA ILE A 81 8.02 26.98 45.05
C ILE A 81 7.07 28.18 45.19
N ASP A 82 6.82 28.90 44.09
CA ASP A 82 5.88 30.02 44.06
C ASP A 82 4.44 29.62 44.44
N ARG A 83 3.93 28.51 43.89
CA ARG A 83 2.60 27.98 44.24
C ARG A 83 2.52 27.55 45.72
N LEU A 84 3.55 26.87 46.23
CA LEU A 84 3.63 26.46 47.64
C LEU A 84 3.65 27.66 48.58
N MET A 85 4.38 28.72 48.20
CA MET A 85 4.42 29.97 48.94
C MET A 85 3.04 30.64 49.01
N LEU A 86 2.35 30.72 47.87
CA LEU A 86 0.98 31.22 47.83
C LEU A 86 0.04 30.37 48.69
N LEU A 87 0.18 29.04 48.66
CA LEU A 87 -0.67 28.13 49.44
C LEU A 87 -0.47 28.35 50.93
N LEU A 88 0.78 28.45 51.39
CA LEU A 88 1.11 28.73 52.78
C LEU A 88 0.59 30.10 53.23
N GLN A 89 0.75 31.14 52.41
CA GLN A 89 0.20 32.46 52.69
C GLN A 89 -1.33 32.43 52.75
N SER A 90 -1.97 31.64 51.89
CA SER A 90 -3.43 31.48 51.88
C SER A 90 -3.93 30.73 53.10
N PHE A 91 -3.22 29.70 53.56
CA PHE A 91 -3.48 29.06 54.84
C PHE A 91 -3.30 30.01 56.02
N ASN A 92 -2.31 30.90 55.96
CA ASN A 92 -2.15 31.95 56.97
C ASN A 92 -3.34 32.90 57.01
N VAL A 93 -3.80 33.38 55.85
CA VAL A 93 -5.01 34.24 55.78
C VAL A 93 -6.24 33.47 56.27
N HIS A 94 -6.38 32.19 55.95
CA HIS A 94 -7.47 31.37 56.47
C HIS A 94 -7.42 31.26 58.00
N ALA A 95 -6.24 31.02 58.57
CA ALA A 95 -6.04 30.98 60.00
C ALA A 95 -6.36 32.33 60.66
N GLU A 96 -5.95 33.44 60.05
CA GLU A 96 -6.27 34.80 60.50
C GLU A 96 -7.78 35.06 60.45
N LEU A 97 -8.48 34.66 59.39
CA LEU A 97 -9.95 34.78 59.30
C LEU A 97 -10.67 33.96 60.39
N LEU A 98 -10.11 32.81 60.78
CA LEU A 98 -10.65 32.01 61.89
C LEU A 98 -10.40 32.70 63.25
N LEU A 99 -9.25 33.36 63.42
CA LEU A 99 -8.92 34.15 64.61
C LEU A 99 -9.76 35.44 64.70
N GLU A 100 -9.92 36.18 63.60
CA GLU A 100 -10.65 37.45 63.52
C GLU A 100 -12.16 37.29 63.80
N LYS A 101 -12.75 36.15 63.41
CA LYS A 101 -14.12 35.81 63.82
C LYS A 101 -14.29 35.78 65.35
N GLN A 102 -13.21 35.69 66.12
CA GLN A 102 -13.21 35.69 67.59
C GLN A 102 -12.51 36.91 68.21
N GLN A 103 -11.76 37.73 67.44
CA GLN A 103 -11.00 38.88 67.96
C GLN A 103 -11.09 40.09 67.01
N THR A 104 -11.54 41.23 67.55
CA THR A 104 -11.41 42.55 66.91
C THR A 104 -9.96 43.01 66.95
N LEU A 105 -9.18 42.80 65.88
CA LEU A 105 -7.85 43.37 65.70
C LEU A 105 -7.68 43.88 64.28
N SER A 106 -7.01 45.02 64.16
CA SER A 106 -6.74 45.75 62.92
C SER A 106 -5.61 45.10 62.13
N LEU A 107 -5.86 44.84 60.85
CA LEU A 107 -4.87 44.49 59.84
C LEU A 107 -3.77 45.55 59.80
N ASP A 108 -2.52 45.15 60.03
CA ASP A 108 -1.35 45.98 59.67
C ASP A 108 -0.93 45.56 58.25
N PRO A 109 -1.28 46.32 57.19
CA PRO A 109 -1.08 45.86 55.81
C PRO A 109 0.37 46.00 55.33
N ASN A 110 1.26 46.53 56.17
CA ASN A 110 2.57 47.01 55.73
C ASN A 110 3.73 46.01 55.86
N GLU A 111 3.47 44.76 56.20
CA GLU A 111 4.50 43.71 56.23
C GLU A 111 4.31 42.66 55.12
N THR A 112 4.38 43.10 53.86
CA THR A 112 4.53 42.20 52.70
C THR A 112 5.96 41.67 52.63
N SER A 113 6.29 40.66 53.43
CA SER A 113 7.58 39.96 53.30
C SER A 113 7.50 38.94 52.15
N VAL A 114 8.34 39.11 51.13
CA VAL A 114 8.46 38.18 49.99
C VAL A 114 9.24 36.90 50.38
N SER A 115 9.98 36.93 51.49
CA SER A 115 10.76 35.78 51.96
C SER A 115 9.93 34.70 52.68
N ILE A 116 10.28 33.43 52.47
CA ILE A 116 9.61 32.25 53.05
C ILE A 116 9.62 32.18 54.59
N GLY A 117 10.73 32.54 55.24
CA GLY A 117 10.92 32.37 56.68
C GLY A 117 9.88 33.09 57.56
N PRO A 118 9.69 34.41 57.38
CA PRO A 118 8.66 35.17 58.10
C PRO A 118 7.23 34.66 57.85
N VAL A 119 6.92 34.22 56.62
CA VAL A 119 5.61 33.65 56.26
C VAL A 119 5.34 32.38 57.07
N VAL A 120 6.29 31.43 57.08
CA VAL A 120 6.18 30.19 57.86
C VAL A 120 6.02 30.49 59.36
N LYS A 121 6.82 31.42 59.89
CA LYS A 121 6.77 31.79 61.31
C LYS A 121 5.44 32.44 61.69
N ARG A 122 4.88 33.29 60.82
CA ARG A 122 3.57 33.93 61.01
C ARG A 122 2.46 32.88 61.00
N TYR A 123 2.47 31.99 60.01
CA TYR A 123 1.51 30.87 59.93
C TYR A 123 1.55 29.98 61.17
N TRP A 124 2.74 29.55 61.59
CA TRP A 124 2.89 28.72 62.77
C TRP A 124 2.39 29.41 64.05
N LYS A 125 2.67 30.70 64.21
CA LYS A 125 2.17 31.50 65.34
C LYS A 125 0.65 31.54 65.36
N ASN A 126 0.02 31.82 64.21
CA ASN A 126 -1.44 31.87 64.10
C ASN A 126 -2.08 30.50 64.36
N LEU A 127 -1.45 29.42 63.89
CA LEU A 127 -1.91 28.05 64.15
C LEU A 127 -1.80 27.66 65.64
N LEU A 128 -0.72 28.04 66.32
CA LEU A 128 -0.59 27.87 67.77
C LEU A 128 -1.64 28.67 68.53
N GLN A 129 -1.94 29.89 68.07
CA GLN A 129 -2.96 30.74 68.68
C GLN A 129 -4.37 30.13 68.54
N LEU A 130 -4.72 29.61 67.35
CA LEU A 130 -5.96 28.87 67.12
C LEU A 130 -6.10 27.67 68.07
N ASN A 131 -5.03 26.88 68.23
CA ASN A 131 -5.04 25.73 69.14
C ASN A 131 -5.20 26.16 70.62
N SER A 132 -4.56 27.26 71.02
CA SER A 132 -4.71 27.78 72.38
C SER A 132 -6.13 28.29 72.66
N GLN A 133 -6.77 28.97 71.70
CA GLN A 133 -8.15 29.43 71.82
C GLN A 133 -9.15 28.26 71.85
N GLN A 134 -8.95 27.25 71.01
CA GLN A 134 -9.80 26.04 71.02
C GLN A 134 -9.76 25.32 72.38
N LYS A 135 -8.58 25.26 73.03
CA LYS A 135 -8.45 24.73 74.40
C LYS A 135 -9.16 25.58 75.43
N GLN A 136 -9.13 26.91 75.29
CA GLN A 136 -9.78 27.82 76.23
C GLN A 136 -11.31 27.74 76.14
N GLU A 137 -11.89 27.62 74.94
CA GLU A 137 -13.34 27.41 74.76
C GLU A 137 -13.83 26.07 75.31
N SER A 138 -13.05 25.00 75.12
CA SER A 138 -13.38 23.68 75.69
C SER A 138 -13.32 23.67 77.23
N SER A 139 -12.59 24.60 77.84
CA SER A 139 -12.51 24.73 79.30
C SER A 139 -13.60 25.65 79.89
N CYS A 140 -14.15 26.58 79.12
CA CYS A 140 -15.17 27.52 79.61
C CYS A 140 -16.62 27.01 79.46
N SER A 141 -16.86 25.94 78.70
CA SER A 141 -18.21 25.44 78.41
C SER A 141 -18.68 24.28 79.31
N GLY A 142 -17.97 24.00 80.42
CA GLY A 142 -18.31 22.91 81.35
C GLY A 142 -18.28 23.31 82.82
N ASN A 143 -19.45 23.66 83.35
CA ASN A 143 -19.88 23.48 84.75
C ASN A 143 -19.14 24.25 85.87
N GLN A 144 -19.60 25.46 86.17
CA GLN A 144 -19.71 25.93 87.56
C GLN A 144 -20.78 25.09 88.28
N PRO A 145 -20.43 24.41 89.39
CA PRO A 145 -20.87 24.88 90.71
C PRO A 145 -19.78 24.80 91.80
N PRO A 146 -19.91 25.58 92.89
CA PRO A 146 -18.79 25.98 93.75
C PRO A 146 -18.76 25.20 95.07
N SER A 147 -17.60 24.71 95.49
CA SER A 147 -17.25 24.49 96.91
C SER A 147 -15.74 24.30 97.01
N GLN A 148 -14.99 25.37 97.27
CA GLN A 148 -14.44 25.65 98.59
C GLN A 148 -13.67 24.48 99.21
N GLN A 149 -12.44 24.25 98.72
CA GLN A 149 -11.37 23.73 99.56
C GLN A 149 -10.17 24.65 99.44
N SER A 150 -10.14 25.61 100.36
CA SER A 150 -9.00 26.45 100.69
C SER A 150 -7.83 25.58 101.17
N PRO A 151 -6.70 25.54 100.45
CA PRO A 151 -5.47 24.92 100.92
C PRO A 151 -4.74 25.92 101.81
N SER A 152 -4.74 25.67 103.10
CA SER A 152 -3.96 26.39 104.09
C SER A 152 -2.63 25.68 104.32
N VAL A 153 -1.69 26.46 104.85
CA VAL A 153 -0.46 26.02 105.55
C VAL A 153 0.73 25.67 104.65
N SER A 154 1.69 26.59 104.58
CA SER A 154 2.93 26.47 105.36
C SER A 154 3.80 27.72 105.13
N LYS A 155 3.96 28.52 106.19
CA LYS A 155 4.83 29.69 106.20
C LYS A 155 6.28 29.25 106.37
N THR A 156 7.06 29.64 105.38
CA THR A 156 8.50 29.68 105.28
C THR A 156 9.13 30.67 106.29
N ALA A 157 10.33 30.30 106.76
CA ALA A 157 11.53 31.14 106.84
C ALA A 157 12.26 31.13 108.21
N PRO A 158 13.53 30.68 108.25
CA PRO A 158 14.42 30.74 109.40
C PRO A 158 15.25 32.03 109.38
N ASN A 159 15.46 32.68 110.53
CA ASN A 159 16.42 33.78 110.68
C ASN A 159 17.20 33.57 111.99
N THR A 160 18.46 33.15 111.93
CA THR A 160 19.71 33.94 111.86
C THR A 160 20.33 34.12 113.27
N PRO A 161 21.63 33.80 113.47
CA PRO A 161 22.28 33.76 114.77
C PRO A 161 22.94 35.08 115.15
N THR A 162 22.71 35.55 116.38
CA THR A 162 23.32 36.78 116.93
C THR A 162 24.39 36.44 117.98
N THR A 163 25.58 36.18 117.49
CA THR A 163 26.85 36.88 117.80
C THR A 163 26.88 37.87 118.98
N LEU A 164 27.89 37.66 119.85
CA LEU A 164 28.59 38.62 120.74
C LEU A 164 27.84 39.20 121.96
N LYS A 165 28.17 38.68 123.15
CA LYS A 165 28.30 39.50 124.36
C LYS A 165 29.62 39.18 125.09
N THR A 166 30.62 39.96 124.74
CA THR A 166 31.85 40.20 125.49
C THR A 166 31.47 40.92 126.77
N GLN A 167 31.66 40.30 127.94
CA GLN A 167 31.61 40.99 129.23
C GLN A 167 33.01 41.02 129.84
N SER A 168 33.54 42.23 129.85
CA SER A 168 34.70 42.69 130.57
C SER A 168 34.48 42.67 132.08
N ALA A 169 35.59 42.87 132.80
CA ALA A 169 35.72 43.25 134.21
C ALA A 169 35.79 42.10 135.22
N SER A 170 37.02 41.77 135.63
CA SER A 170 37.45 42.10 136.99
C SER A 170 38.96 41.95 137.12
N MET A 171 39.60 43.09 137.39
CA MET A 171 40.95 43.17 137.91
C MET A 171 40.90 42.91 139.42
N SER A 172 41.65 41.91 139.90
CA SER A 172 42.06 41.76 141.31
C SER A 172 43.41 41.03 141.29
N SER A 173 44.50 41.78 141.25
CA SER A 173 45.30 42.17 142.42
C SER A 173 46.14 41.01 142.97
N ILE A 174 47.41 41.11 142.61
CA ILE A 174 48.57 40.34 143.05
C ILE A 174 48.79 40.61 144.55
N HIS A 175 48.46 39.65 145.40
CA HIS A 175 48.86 39.69 146.81
C HIS A 175 50.25 39.09 146.96
N LYS A 176 51.27 39.96 146.91
CA LYS A 176 52.58 39.74 147.52
C LYS A 176 52.43 39.96 149.03
N THR A 177 52.34 38.89 149.82
CA THR A 177 52.42 38.96 151.28
C THR A 177 53.87 38.73 151.71
N SER A 178 54.62 39.83 151.78
CA SER A 178 55.81 39.94 152.59
C SER A 178 55.37 40.36 153.99
N SER A 179 55.29 39.42 154.93
CA SER A 179 55.14 39.73 156.35
C SER A 179 56.30 39.12 157.13
N SER A 180 57.21 40.04 157.44
CA SER A 180 58.15 40.07 158.53
C SER A 180 57.72 39.31 159.80
N SER A 181 58.71 38.64 160.37
CA SER A 181 58.90 38.26 161.76
C SER A 181 58.00 38.94 162.80
N PRO A 182 57.42 38.16 163.70
CA PRO A 182 57.52 38.40 165.11
C PRO A 182 58.47 37.34 165.68
N ALA A 183 59.56 37.82 166.24
CA ALA A 183 60.34 37.09 167.22
C ALA A 183 59.36 36.54 168.27
N PHE A 184 59.13 35.23 168.28
CA PHE A 184 58.60 34.58 169.47
C PHE A 184 59.76 34.56 170.45
N THR A 185 59.72 35.58 171.30
CA THR A 185 60.35 35.67 172.62
C THR A 185 60.73 34.30 173.13
N LEU A 186 62.05 34.11 173.28
CA LEU A 186 62.63 33.19 174.24
C LEU A 186 61.97 33.47 175.59
N GLN A 187 60.88 32.78 175.91
CA GLN A 187 60.57 32.55 177.30
C GLN A 187 61.43 31.38 177.71
N HIS A 188 62.45 31.72 178.49
CA HIS A 188 62.97 30.94 179.60
C HIS A 188 61.80 30.32 180.38
N GLY A 189 61.15 29.31 179.79
CA GLY A 189 60.25 28.41 180.45
C GLY A 189 61.13 27.45 181.20
N SER A 190 61.47 27.87 182.43
CA SER A 190 61.87 27.02 183.54
C SER A 190 61.60 25.56 183.18
N CYS A 191 62.67 24.79 182.95
CA CYS A 191 62.60 23.36 183.02
C CYS A 191 61.99 23.10 184.39
N VAL A 192 60.70 22.79 184.41
CA VAL A 192 59.99 22.32 185.58
C VAL A 192 60.91 21.25 186.11
N SER A 193 61.47 21.54 187.28
CA SER A 193 62.18 20.60 188.10
C SER A 193 61.26 19.41 188.27
N THR A 194 61.32 18.45 187.35
CA THR A 194 60.97 17.09 187.66
C THR A 194 62.02 16.69 188.66
N HIS A 195 61.63 16.86 189.91
CA HIS A 195 62.11 16.14 191.06
C HIS A 195 62.27 14.67 190.67
N SER A 196 63.46 14.39 190.16
CA SER A 196 64.10 13.09 190.16
C SER A 196 64.41 12.80 191.62
N VAL A 197 63.76 11.77 192.17
CA VAL A 197 64.12 11.18 193.45
C VAL A 197 65.36 10.32 193.20
N SER A 198 66.50 10.97 193.08
CA SER A 198 67.79 10.31 192.94
C SER A 198 68.33 10.04 194.35
N CYS A 199 68.37 8.76 194.71
CA CYS A 199 69.06 8.24 195.89
C CYS A 199 70.58 8.08 195.67
N GLN A 200 71.17 8.88 194.77
CA GLN A 200 72.58 8.78 194.37
C GLN A 200 73.51 9.63 195.24
N THR A 201 74.68 9.07 195.51
CA THR A 201 75.83 9.71 196.18
C THR A 201 76.63 10.56 195.18
N VAL A 202 77.43 11.51 195.68
CA VAL A 202 78.21 12.48 194.87
C VAL A 202 79.11 11.80 193.82
N GLU A 203 79.58 10.57 194.05
CA GLU A 203 80.38 9.82 193.07
C GLU A 203 79.56 9.25 191.90
N SER A 204 78.27 8.95 192.10
CA SER A 204 77.39 8.46 191.02
C SER A 204 76.75 9.56 190.16
N ALA A 205 76.98 10.84 190.48
CA ALA A 205 76.42 11.98 189.73
C ALA A 205 77.18 12.32 188.44
N LEU A 206 78.42 11.83 188.30
CA LEU A 206 79.32 12.19 187.17
C LEU A 206 79.20 11.25 185.97
N VAL A 207 78.49 10.13 186.12
CA VAL A 207 78.26 9.15 185.06
C VAL A 207 76.75 9.00 184.91
N PRO A 208 76.17 9.17 183.70
CA PRO A 208 74.75 8.94 183.50
C PRO A 208 74.42 7.50 183.89
N CYS A 209 73.26 7.30 184.51
CA CYS A 209 72.76 5.94 184.70
C CYS A 209 72.56 5.27 183.33
N GLU A 210 72.57 3.94 183.31
CA GLU A 210 72.45 3.16 182.08
C GLU A 210 71.21 3.56 181.24
N ALA A 211 70.09 3.91 181.90
CA ALA A 211 68.89 4.41 181.22
C ALA A 211 69.12 5.76 180.51
N CYS A 212 69.80 6.70 181.16
CA CYS A 212 70.14 8.00 180.55
C CYS A 212 71.15 7.83 179.41
N ALA A 213 72.16 6.97 179.57
CA ALA A 213 73.12 6.65 178.51
C ALA A 213 72.42 6.02 177.30
N CYS A 214 71.51 5.08 177.53
CA CYS A 214 70.68 4.46 176.49
C CYS A 214 69.79 5.49 175.78
N VAL A 215 69.13 6.39 176.53
CA VAL A 215 68.33 7.48 175.94
C VAL A 215 69.18 8.39 175.06
N GLN A 216 70.38 8.78 175.51
CA GLN A 216 71.29 9.63 174.72
C GLN A 216 71.81 8.93 173.46
N ALA A 217 72.08 7.62 173.53
CA ALA A 217 72.45 6.82 172.36
C ALA A 217 71.31 6.75 171.33
N VAL A 218 70.09 6.46 171.79
CA VAL A 218 68.88 6.45 170.94
C VAL A 218 68.58 7.84 170.37
N LEU A 219 68.82 8.91 171.14
CA LEU A 219 68.67 10.28 170.67
C LEU A 219 69.63 10.58 169.52
N LYS A 220 70.89 10.12 169.62
CA LYS A 220 71.90 10.19 168.56
C LYS A 220 71.44 9.48 167.31
N GLU A 221 71.10 8.20 167.42
CA GLU A 221 70.63 7.39 166.29
C GLU A 221 69.42 8.02 165.61
N ASN A 222 68.44 8.48 166.39
CA ASN A 222 67.26 9.17 165.86
C ASN A 222 67.63 10.48 165.15
N SER A 223 68.68 11.14 165.58
CA SER A 223 69.12 12.42 165.02
C SER A 223 69.95 12.24 163.77
N ASP A 224 70.84 11.25 163.76
CA ASP A 224 71.53 10.79 162.56
C ASP A 224 70.53 10.34 161.48
N ALA A 225 69.43 9.67 161.87
CA ALA A 225 68.34 9.32 160.95
C ALA A 225 67.60 10.55 160.41
N VAL A 226 67.36 11.58 161.23
CA VAL A 226 66.75 12.85 160.79
C VAL A 226 67.70 13.61 159.85
N VAL A 227 69.00 13.65 160.15
CA VAL A 227 70.03 14.25 159.29
C VAL A 227 70.06 13.56 157.93
N SER A 228 70.12 12.22 157.92
CA SER A 228 70.07 11.42 156.70
C SER A 228 68.79 11.66 155.89
N LEU A 229 67.64 11.72 156.56
CA LEU A 229 66.36 12.03 155.91
C LEU A 229 66.38 13.43 155.27
N CYS A 230 66.79 14.45 156.00
CA CYS A 230 66.90 15.81 155.48
C CYS A 230 67.87 15.89 154.30
N GLN A 231 69.05 15.25 154.38
CA GLN A 231 70.01 15.21 153.27
C GLN A 231 69.43 14.50 152.03
N SER A 232 68.75 13.37 152.20
CA SER A 232 68.12 12.63 151.09
C SER A 232 67.00 13.41 150.40
N LEU A 233 66.32 14.29 151.13
CA LEU A 233 65.27 15.17 150.63
C LEU A 233 65.82 16.54 150.16
N GLY A 234 67.12 16.80 150.30
CA GLY A 234 67.74 18.08 149.96
C GLY A 234 67.31 19.25 150.87
N LEU A 235 66.92 18.96 152.11
CA LEU A 235 66.44 19.94 153.09
C LEU A 235 67.55 20.39 154.04
N PRO A 236 67.58 21.66 154.48
CA PRO A 236 68.51 22.11 155.52
C PRO A 236 68.30 21.32 156.82
N CYS A 237 69.39 20.90 157.46
CA CYS A 237 69.37 20.15 158.72
C CYS A 237 70.15 20.90 159.80
N SER A 238 69.44 21.35 160.82
CA SER A 238 70.00 22.08 161.96
C SER A 238 70.61 21.13 163.00
N MET A 239 70.05 19.92 163.08
CA MET A 239 70.53 18.84 163.93
C MET A 239 71.98 18.47 163.61
N GLN A 240 72.37 18.50 162.33
CA GLN A 240 73.73 18.17 161.91
C GLN A 240 74.76 19.06 162.60
N GLY A 241 74.58 20.38 162.57
CA GLY A 241 75.49 21.31 163.25
C GLY A 241 75.39 21.26 164.79
N PHE A 242 74.23 20.88 165.33
CA PHE A 242 74.08 20.70 166.78
C PHE A 242 74.81 19.44 167.27
N LEU A 243 74.68 18.31 166.57
CA LEU A 243 75.37 17.06 166.90
C LEU A 243 76.90 17.24 166.90
N GLU A 244 77.43 17.98 165.92
CA GLU A 244 78.85 18.37 165.87
C GLU A 244 79.27 19.19 167.09
N ALA A 245 78.39 20.06 167.63
CA ALA A 245 78.69 20.93 168.76
C ALA A 245 78.63 20.23 170.13
N VAL A 246 77.74 19.24 170.30
CA VAL A 246 77.61 18.48 171.57
C VAL A 246 78.34 17.14 171.57
N GLU A 247 79.12 16.82 170.53
CA GLU A 247 79.79 15.52 170.40
C GLU A 247 80.67 15.18 171.61
N GLU A 248 81.52 16.11 172.09
CA GLU A 248 82.38 15.87 173.25
C GLU A 248 81.58 15.69 174.56
N THR A 249 80.57 16.54 174.80
CA THR A 249 79.77 16.48 176.03
C THR A 249 78.87 15.25 176.04
N GLN A 250 78.39 14.82 174.88
CA GLN A 250 77.65 13.58 174.69
C GLN A 250 78.52 12.36 174.95
N GLN A 251 79.74 12.29 174.38
CA GLN A 251 80.66 11.16 174.59
C GLN A 251 81.05 11.00 176.06
N LEU A 252 81.14 12.11 176.81
CA LEU A 252 81.37 12.11 178.25
C LEU A 252 80.10 11.79 179.07
N GLY A 253 78.93 11.69 178.42
CA GLY A 253 77.64 11.49 179.09
C GLY A 253 77.16 12.70 179.90
N ARG A 254 77.72 13.89 179.64
CA ARG A 254 77.55 15.13 180.43
C ARG A 254 76.55 16.12 179.81
N LEU A 255 75.64 15.65 178.96
CA LEU A 255 74.58 16.51 178.43
C LEU A 255 73.73 17.05 179.56
N SER A 256 73.70 18.38 179.67
CA SER A 256 72.82 19.08 180.59
C SER A 256 71.37 18.98 180.14
N ALA A 257 70.44 19.24 181.04
CA ALA A 257 69.03 19.37 180.68
C ALA A 257 68.79 20.47 179.61
N CYS A 258 69.68 21.47 179.54
CA CYS A 258 69.65 22.51 178.51
C CYS A 258 70.05 21.94 177.14
N ASP A 259 71.12 21.14 177.07
CA ASP A 259 71.55 20.48 175.84
C ASP A 259 70.45 19.55 175.29
N ILE A 260 69.82 18.76 176.16
CA ILE A 260 68.71 17.89 175.77
C ILE A 260 67.51 18.72 175.27
N SER A 261 67.25 19.88 175.89
CA SER A 261 66.18 20.78 175.45
C SER A 261 66.48 21.41 174.09
N GLN A 262 67.73 21.82 173.86
CA GLN A 262 68.17 22.36 172.59
C GLN A 262 68.14 21.28 171.50
N TRP A 263 68.63 20.08 171.79
CA TRP A 263 68.52 18.91 170.93
C TRP A 263 67.08 18.70 170.49
N ALA A 264 66.15 18.61 171.45
CA ALA A 264 64.73 18.42 171.15
C ALA A 264 64.16 19.57 170.29
N SER A 265 64.65 20.80 170.47
CA SER A 265 64.25 21.94 169.65
C SER A 265 64.75 21.84 168.21
N GLU A 266 66.00 21.40 168.02
CA GLU A 266 66.61 21.24 166.70
C GLU A 266 65.98 20.09 165.93
N GLN A 267 65.71 18.97 166.61
CA GLN A 267 65.04 17.82 166.01
C GLN A 267 63.64 18.19 165.56
N ARG A 268 62.90 18.93 166.39
CA ARG A 268 61.55 19.42 166.07
C ARG A 268 61.58 20.38 164.89
N ARG A 269 62.59 21.24 164.80
CA ARG A 269 62.77 22.20 163.69
C ARG A 269 62.98 21.47 162.37
N ASP A 270 63.85 20.47 162.34
CA ASP A 270 64.12 19.70 161.13
C ASP A 270 62.95 18.78 160.75
N MET A 271 62.29 18.15 161.74
CA MET A 271 61.04 17.42 161.50
C MET A 271 59.93 18.32 160.94
N SER A 272 59.89 19.60 161.35
CA SER A 272 58.95 20.58 160.79
C SER A 272 59.27 20.91 159.32
N ARG A 273 60.56 20.96 158.95
CA ARG A 273 60.99 21.14 157.55
C ARG A 273 60.58 19.95 156.68
N VAL A 274 60.82 18.73 157.16
CA VAL A 274 60.37 17.49 156.49
C VAL A 274 58.85 17.49 156.35
N GLY A 275 58.11 17.84 157.41
CA GLY A 275 56.65 17.95 157.39
C GLY A 275 56.15 18.94 156.33
N LYS A 276 56.77 20.12 156.22
CA LYS A 276 56.44 21.11 155.19
C LYS A 276 56.71 20.58 153.78
N HIS A 277 57.85 19.93 153.56
CA HIS A 277 58.20 19.34 152.27
C HIS A 277 57.20 18.25 151.85
N VAL A 278 56.80 17.37 152.77
CA VAL A 278 55.78 16.34 152.52
C VAL A 278 54.44 16.96 152.12
N LEU A 279 54.05 18.08 152.75
CA LEU A 279 52.84 18.82 152.37
C LEU A 279 52.95 19.41 150.96
N GLU A 280 54.06 20.08 150.63
CA GLU A 280 54.30 20.65 149.29
C GLU A 280 54.30 19.57 148.19
N VAL A 281 54.94 18.42 148.44
CA VAL A 281 54.93 17.27 147.53
C VAL A 281 53.50 16.73 147.37
N ARG A 282 52.72 16.61 148.44
CA ARG A 282 51.32 16.16 148.36
C ARG A 282 50.47 17.17 147.57
N GLU A 283 50.62 18.46 147.85
CA GLU A 283 49.91 19.55 147.18
C GLU A 283 50.24 19.66 145.69
N THR A 284 51.40 19.19 145.25
CA THR A 284 51.77 19.14 143.83
C THR A 284 51.36 17.83 143.15
N VAL A 285 51.54 16.69 143.82
CA VAL A 285 51.23 15.35 143.28
C VAL A 285 49.73 15.15 143.06
N GLU A 286 48.87 15.58 143.98
CA GLU A 286 47.41 15.38 143.84
C GLU A 286 46.80 16.12 142.64
N PRO A 287 47.10 17.42 142.39
CA PRO A 287 46.70 18.10 141.17
C PRO A 287 47.28 17.49 139.90
N LEU A 288 48.55 17.06 139.92
CA LEU A 288 49.16 16.41 138.76
C LEU A 288 48.47 15.08 138.45
N LYS A 289 48.16 14.27 139.46
CA LYS A 289 47.43 13.01 139.30
C LYS A 289 46.03 13.22 138.73
N ARG A 290 45.34 14.30 139.16
CA ARG A 290 44.03 14.68 138.59
C ARG A 290 44.16 15.10 137.12
N LYS A 291 45.13 15.95 136.79
CA LYS A 291 45.41 16.38 135.40
C LYS A 291 45.77 15.21 134.50
N VAL A 292 46.60 14.27 134.97
CA VAL A 292 46.96 13.05 134.21
C VAL A 292 45.70 12.26 133.88
N LYS A 293 44.83 11.98 134.87
CA LYS A 293 43.56 11.28 134.63
C LYS A 293 42.64 12.00 133.64
N GLU A 294 42.54 13.32 133.73
CA GLU A 294 41.75 14.13 132.80
C GLU A 294 42.29 14.02 131.37
N THR A 295 43.60 14.21 131.18
CA THR A 295 44.24 14.08 129.86
C THR A 295 44.15 12.66 129.29
N GLU A 296 44.17 11.63 130.14
CA GLU A 296 43.97 10.24 129.71
C GLU A 296 42.53 9.99 129.23
N MET A 297 41.53 10.55 129.94
CA MET A 297 40.12 10.48 129.53
C MET A 297 39.89 11.25 128.21
N GLU A 298 40.49 12.42 128.04
CA GLU A 298 40.43 13.17 126.78
C GLU A 298 41.11 12.43 125.64
N ARG A 299 42.29 11.85 125.87
CA ARG A 299 42.99 11.03 124.87
C ARG A 299 42.14 9.85 124.43
N GLU A 300 41.49 9.17 125.37
CA GLU A 300 40.62 8.04 125.08
C GLU A 300 39.37 8.47 124.30
N LYS A 301 38.77 9.60 124.65
CA LYS A 301 37.67 10.21 123.90
C LYS A 301 38.08 10.53 122.45
N LEU A 302 39.23 11.18 122.28
CA LEU A 302 39.76 11.51 120.94
C LEU A 302 40.11 10.27 120.13
N ARG A 303 40.64 9.21 120.75
CA ARG A 303 40.88 7.92 120.09
C ARG A 303 39.60 7.26 119.60
N LYS A 304 38.55 7.27 120.42
CA LYS A 304 37.24 6.76 120.03
C LYS A 304 36.66 7.54 118.85
N GLN A 305 36.67 8.87 118.93
CA GLN A 305 36.23 9.74 117.84
C GLN A 305 37.04 9.51 116.56
N LEU A 306 38.37 9.40 116.65
CA LEU A 306 39.22 9.10 115.50
C LEU A 306 38.88 7.74 114.89
N SER A 307 38.71 6.71 115.71
CA SER A 307 38.31 5.37 115.27
C SER A 307 36.96 5.38 114.53
N GLU A 308 35.97 6.09 115.08
CA GLU A 308 34.65 6.27 114.46
C GLU A 308 34.74 6.99 113.11
N THR A 309 35.53 8.07 113.03
CA THR A 309 35.72 8.82 111.78
C THR A 309 36.43 7.98 110.70
N VAL A 310 37.47 7.24 111.08
CA VAL A 310 38.21 6.34 110.17
C VAL A 310 37.30 5.21 109.68
N ASN A 311 36.47 4.64 110.55
CA ASN A 311 35.53 3.59 110.16
C ASN A 311 34.45 4.11 109.21
N ARG A 312 33.91 5.31 109.47
CA ARG A 312 32.96 5.96 108.57
C ARG A 312 33.57 6.25 107.19
N GLU A 313 34.79 6.77 107.15
CA GLU A 313 35.50 7.04 105.89
C GLU A 313 35.80 5.74 105.11
N LYS A 314 36.20 4.67 105.79
CA LYS A 314 36.41 3.35 105.17
C LYS A 314 35.11 2.79 104.58
N GLU A 315 34.00 2.94 105.29
CA GLU A 315 32.68 2.50 104.83
C GLU A 315 32.21 3.31 103.62
N GLU A 316 32.41 4.63 103.62
CA GLU A 316 32.12 5.50 102.48
C GLU A 316 32.97 5.12 101.26
N ARG A 317 34.27 4.89 101.43
CA ARG A 317 35.15 4.40 100.36
C ARG A 317 34.69 3.05 99.81
N ARG A 318 34.37 2.09 100.67
CA ARG A 318 33.86 0.77 100.24
C ARG A 318 32.58 0.91 99.41
N LYS A 319 31.63 1.74 99.86
CA LYS A 319 30.38 2.01 99.12
C LYS A 319 30.65 2.66 97.76
N MET A 320 31.59 3.60 97.70
CA MET A 320 32.00 4.24 96.46
C MET A 320 32.66 3.23 95.50
N ASP A 321 33.57 2.39 95.99
CA ASP A 321 34.24 1.37 95.20
C ASP A 321 33.24 0.32 94.67
N GLU A 322 32.33 -0.17 95.52
CA GLU A 322 31.24 -1.07 95.11
C GLU A 322 30.31 -0.41 94.07
N GLN A 323 30.09 0.90 94.16
CA GLN A 323 29.28 1.65 93.19
C GLN A 323 30.01 1.81 91.85
N TRP A 324 31.30 2.11 91.88
CA TRP A 324 32.13 2.20 90.68
C TRP A 324 32.27 0.85 89.98
N GLU A 325 32.45 -0.23 90.73
CA GLU A 325 32.49 -1.59 90.19
C GLU A 325 31.17 -1.96 89.51
N ARG A 326 30.02 -1.68 90.15
CA ARG A 326 28.70 -1.89 89.54
C ARG A 326 28.51 -1.09 88.26
N LYS A 327 28.89 0.19 88.25
CA LYS A 327 28.81 1.04 87.04
C LYS A 327 29.74 0.54 85.94
N MET A 328 30.95 0.09 86.29
CA MET A 328 31.91 -0.47 85.35
C MET A 328 31.37 -1.74 84.69
N GLN A 329 30.81 -2.65 85.48
CA GLN A 329 30.18 -3.87 84.98
C GLN A 329 28.96 -3.58 84.10
N GLU A 330 28.12 -2.62 84.51
CA GLU A 330 26.97 -2.19 83.71
C GLU A 330 27.41 -1.62 82.35
N VAL A 331 28.44 -0.77 82.33
CA VAL A 331 29.00 -0.22 81.07
C VAL A 331 29.62 -1.33 80.23
N LYS A 332 30.34 -2.28 80.83
CA LYS A 332 30.94 -3.42 80.13
C LYS A 332 29.87 -4.29 79.46
N VAL A 333 28.83 -4.68 80.20
CA VAL A 333 27.72 -5.49 79.64
C VAL A 333 27.01 -4.74 78.52
N LYS A 334 26.70 -3.45 78.72
CA LYS A 334 26.08 -2.61 77.67
C LYS A 334 26.95 -2.52 76.42
N SER A 335 28.27 -2.40 76.59
CA SER A 335 29.23 -2.36 75.48
C SER A 335 29.27 -3.70 74.75
N GLU A 336 29.33 -4.83 75.46
CA GLU A 336 29.34 -6.16 74.87
C GLU A 336 28.03 -6.46 74.12
N ASP A 337 26.89 -6.06 74.66
CA ASP A 337 25.59 -6.17 74.00
C ASP A 337 25.49 -5.31 72.74
N ALA A 338 26.02 -4.07 72.79
CA ALA A 338 26.09 -3.19 71.62
C ALA A 338 26.96 -3.79 70.51
N VAL A 339 28.13 -4.35 70.86
CA VAL A 339 29.01 -5.04 69.91
C VAL A 339 28.31 -6.28 69.33
N ARG A 340 27.57 -7.04 70.14
CA ARG A 340 26.82 -8.21 69.66
C ARG A 340 25.75 -7.81 68.64
N ARG A 341 24.98 -6.75 68.93
CA ARG A 341 23.98 -6.20 68.00
C ARG A 341 24.61 -5.73 66.69
N LEU A 342 25.68 -4.93 66.76
CA LEU A 342 26.38 -4.45 65.57
C LEU A 342 26.94 -5.58 64.71
N LYS A 343 27.43 -6.67 65.31
CA LYS A 343 27.87 -7.86 64.56
C LYS A 343 26.71 -8.56 63.86
N GLN A 344 25.56 -8.71 64.53
CA GLN A 344 24.36 -9.29 63.92
C GLN A 344 23.87 -8.45 62.75
N GLU A 345 23.77 -7.13 62.92
CA GLU A 345 23.42 -6.19 61.85
C GLU A 345 24.42 -6.26 60.68
N GLN A 346 25.73 -6.35 60.96
CA GLN A 346 26.75 -6.51 59.94
C GLN A 346 26.59 -7.82 59.15
N GLU A 347 26.27 -8.93 59.82
CA GLU A 347 26.02 -10.21 59.17
C GLU A 347 24.72 -10.19 58.33
N GLU A 348 23.67 -9.54 58.82
CA GLU A 348 22.42 -9.32 58.08
C GLU A 348 22.65 -8.48 56.83
N LEU A 349 23.39 -7.37 56.94
CA LEU A 349 23.76 -6.54 55.81
C LEU A 349 24.61 -7.30 54.79
N LYS A 350 25.55 -8.14 55.24
CA LYS A 350 26.33 -9.01 54.34
C LYS A 350 25.44 -10.01 53.61
N ARG A 351 24.51 -10.67 54.30
CA ARG A 351 23.53 -11.56 53.66
C ARG A 351 22.65 -10.81 52.66
N GLY A 352 22.22 -9.60 53.00
CA GLY A 352 21.45 -8.74 52.10
C GLY A 352 22.24 -8.35 50.85
N LEU A 353 23.52 -7.98 51.01
CA LEU A 353 24.41 -7.66 49.88
C LEU A 353 24.60 -8.85 48.96
N THR A 354 24.88 -10.05 49.49
CA THR A 354 25.05 -11.26 48.66
C THR A 354 23.78 -11.60 47.88
N LEU A 355 22.60 -11.47 48.50
CA LEU A 355 21.32 -11.71 47.81
C LEU A 355 21.07 -10.71 46.67
N LEU A 356 21.43 -9.43 46.87
CA LEU A 356 21.31 -8.41 45.83
C LEU A 356 22.34 -8.60 44.71
N GLU A 357 23.55 -9.02 45.04
CA GLU A 357 24.58 -9.39 44.07
C GLU A 357 24.14 -10.57 43.20
N ASP A 358 23.60 -11.63 43.83
CA ASP A 358 23.05 -12.79 43.13
C ASP A 358 21.90 -12.39 42.21
N ARG A 359 20.95 -11.58 42.71
CA ARG A 359 19.83 -11.08 41.89
C ARG A 359 20.28 -10.19 40.74
N ASN A 360 21.28 -9.33 40.95
CA ASN A 360 21.85 -8.50 39.88
C ASN A 360 22.54 -9.36 38.84
N SER A 361 23.21 -10.44 39.24
CA SER A 361 23.84 -11.38 38.32
C SER A 361 22.78 -12.12 37.48
N GLU A 362 21.68 -12.56 38.10
CA GLU A 362 20.55 -13.20 37.43
C GLU A 362 19.88 -12.25 36.42
N LEU A 363 19.59 -11.01 36.84
CA LEU A 363 19.03 -9.98 35.95
C LEU A 363 19.97 -9.63 34.80
N THR A 364 21.29 -9.66 35.03
CA THR A 364 22.28 -9.44 33.97
C THR A 364 22.26 -10.58 32.95
N VAL A 365 22.09 -11.83 33.39
CA VAL A 365 21.95 -12.99 32.48
C VAL A 365 20.65 -12.88 31.70
N GLU A 366 19.53 -12.58 32.37
CA GLU A 366 18.23 -12.43 31.71
C GLU A 366 18.25 -11.28 30.69
N LEU A 367 18.85 -10.14 31.02
CA LEU A 367 18.98 -9.02 30.09
C LEU A 367 19.75 -9.44 28.83
N LYS A 368 20.84 -10.20 28.97
CA LYS A 368 21.61 -10.72 27.83
C LYS A 368 20.75 -11.65 26.97
N LEU A 369 20.05 -12.60 27.57
CA LEU A 369 19.15 -13.51 26.85
C LEU A 369 18.05 -12.74 26.09
N GLN A 370 17.45 -11.73 26.73
CA GLN A 370 16.45 -10.87 26.10
C GLN A 370 17.05 -10.04 24.95
N THR A 371 18.29 -9.55 25.08
CA THR A 371 18.97 -8.85 23.98
C THR A 371 19.27 -9.77 22.80
N GLU A 372 19.69 -11.00 23.05
CA GLU A 372 19.94 -12.02 22.02
C GLU A 372 18.64 -12.43 21.31
N ALA A 373 17.55 -12.61 22.07
CA ALA A 373 16.22 -12.90 21.52
C ALA A 373 15.71 -11.74 20.66
N LYS A 374 15.85 -10.49 21.14
CA LYS A 374 15.51 -9.29 20.37
C LYS A 374 16.29 -9.22 19.06
N HIS A 375 17.60 -9.43 19.10
CA HIS A 375 18.43 -9.43 17.89
C HIS A 375 18.03 -10.54 16.91
N SER A 376 17.67 -11.72 17.40
CA SER A 376 17.17 -12.83 16.57
C SER A 376 15.85 -12.47 15.89
N LEU A 377 14.90 -11.86 16.62
CA LEU A 377 13.64 -11.39 16.06
C LEU A 377 13.82 -10.24 15.06
N GLU A 378 14.75 -9.32 15.32
CA GLU A 378 15.09 -8.25 14.39
C GLU A 378 15.68 -8.81 13.08
N PHE A 379 16.54 -9.83 13.18
CA PHE A 379 17.08 -10.54 12.02
C PHE A 379 15.99 -11.22 11.20
N GLU A 380 15.09 -11.96 11.85
CA GLU A 380 13.94 -12.59 11.19
C GLU A 380 13.00 -11.57 10.55
N ARG A 381 12.70 -10.46 11.23
CA ARG A 381 11.91 -9.35 10.69
C ARG A 381 12.54 -8.81 9.41
N ASN A 382 13.85 -8.58 9.39
CA ASN A 382 14.56 -8.09 8.21
C ASN A 382 14.46 -9.09 7.05
N GLY A 383 14.68 -10.38 7.32
CA GLY A 383 14.51 -11.42 6.30
C GLY A 383 13.08 -11.49 5.74
N LEU A 384 12.06 -11.34 6.59
CA LEU A 384 10.67 -11.27 6.14
C LEU A 384 10.37 -10.01 5.33
N GLN A 385 10.96 -8.86 5.67
CA GLN A 385 10.81 -7.63 4.89
C GLN A 385 11.41 -7.78 3.49
N GLU A 386 12.60 -8.37 3.38
CA GLU A 386 13.23 -8.67 2.08
C GLU A 386 12.37 -9.62 1.24
N GLU A 387 11.81 -10.65 1.87
CA GLU A 387 10.90 -11.60 1.20
C GLU A 387 9.62 -10.91 0.71
N VAL A 388 9.02 -10.02 1.50
CA VAL A 388 7.86 -9.22 1.08
C VAL A 388 8.21 -8.33 -0.11
N HIS A 389 9.37 -7.66 -0.09
CA HIS A 389 9.83 -6.88 -1.24
C HIS A 389 10.02 -7.73 -2.49
N ARG A 390 10.61 -8.93 -2.34
CA ARG A 390 10.77 -9.89 -3.43
C ARG A 390 9.42 -10.34 -3.98
N LEU A 391 8.47 -10.71 -3.13
CA LEU A 391 7.12 -11.11 -3.54
C LEU A 391 6.38 -9.98 -4.24
N HIS A 392 6.50 -8.74 -3.75
CA HIS A 392 5.90 -7.58 -4.41
C HIS A 392 6.49 -7.33 -5.80
N SER A 393 7.80 -7.52 -5.97
CA SER A 393 8.44 -7.45 -7.30
C SER A 393 7.91 -8.53 -8.24
N PHE A 394 7.72 -9.76 -7.75
CA PHE A 394 7.11 -10.83 -8.53
C PHE A 394 5.64 -10.58 -8.85
N GLU A 395 4.86 -10.01 -7.93
CA GLU A 395 3.48 -9.63 -8.20
C GLU A 395 3.40 -8.57 -9.31
N THR A 396 4.31 -7.60 -9.31
CA THR A 396 4.40 -6.57 -10.35
C THR A 396 4.76 -7.19 -11.70
N MET A 397 5.77 -8.07 -11.75
CA MET A 397 6.14 -8.81 -12.96
C MET A 397 4.97 -9.68 -13.48
N LEU A 398 4.22 -10.33 -12.58
CA LEU A 398 3.05 -11.13 -12.96
C LEU A 398 1.94 -10.26 -13.55
N LYS A 399 1.71 -9.06 -13.02
CA LYS A 399 0.76 -8.09 -13.59
C LYS A 399 1.17 -7.66 -14.99
N GLU A 400 2.44 -7.32 -15.21
CA GLU A 400 2.97 -6.94 -16.52
C GLU A 400 2.85 -8.07 -17.56
N VAL A 401 3.16 -9.31 -17.15
CA VAL A 401 3.00 -10.50 -18.01
C VAL A 401 1.53 -10.77 -18.32
N GLU A 402 0.64 -10.61 -17.34
CA GLU A 402 -0.80 -10.79 -17.51
C GLU A 402 -1.40 -9.72 -18.43
N GLU A 403 -1.00 -8.46 -18.30
CA GLU A 403 -1.37 -7.38 -19.22
C GLU A 403 -0.86 -7.65 -20.64
N SER A 404 0.39 -8.10 -20.76
CA SER A 404 0.99 -8.49 -22.04
C SER A 404 0.24 -9.66 -22.68
N ARG A 405 -0.14 -10.68 -21.89
CA ARG A 405 -0.95 -11.82 -22.32
C ARG A 405 -2.32 -11.36 -22.82
N GLN A 406 -3.00 -10.50 -22.08
CA GLN A 406 -4.30 -9.96 -22.48
C GLN A 406 -4.21 -9.11 -23.76
N ASN A 407 -3.12 -8.34 -23.94
CA ASN A 407 -2.91 -7.58 -25.16
C ASN A 407 -2.70 -8.52 -26.37
N LEU A 408 -1.83 -9.53 -26.23
CA LEU A 408 -1.62 -10.54 -27.26
C LEU A 408 -2.90 -11.32 -27.60
N GLU A 409 -3.74 -11.62 -26.61
CA GLU A 409 -5.05 -12.25 -26.86
C GLU A 409 -6.00 -11.35 -27.65
N LYS A 410 -6.03 -10.05 -27.37
CA LYS A 410 -6.82 -9.07 -28.14
C LYS A 410 -6.31 -8.97 -29.57
N GLU A 411 -4.99 -8.90 -29.75
CA GLU A 411 -4.36 -8.89 -31.08
C GLU A 411 -4.66 -10.18 -31.84
N LEU A 412 -4.52 -11.34 -31.20
CA LEU A 412 -4.85 -12.63 -31.80
C LEU A 412 -6.32 -12.68 -32.23
N ARG A 413 -7.27 -12.27 -31.37
CA ARG A 413 -8.69 -12.18 -31.76
C ARG A 413 -8.92 -11.24 -32.93
N SER A 414 -8.26 -10.07 -32.93
CA SER A 414 -8.32 -9.12 -34.05
C SER A 414 -7.84 -9.76 -35.35
N THR A 415 -6.66 -10.38 -35.35
CA THR A 415 -6.09 -11.06 -36.53
C THR A 415 -6.95 -12.23 -37.00
N GLN A 416 -7.55 -13.00 -36.09
CA GLN A 416 -8.49 -14.08 -36.41
C GLN A 416 -9.71 -13.52 -37.16
N THR A 417 -10.31 -12.43 -36.69
CA THR A 417 -11.46 -11.80 -37.38
C THR A 417 -11.09 -11.25 -38.75
N LEU A 418 -9.87 -10.72 -38.92
CA LEU A 418 -9.37 -10.28 -40.22
C LEU A 418 -9.17 -11.46 -41.16
N LEU A 419 -8.59 -12.56 -40.66
CA LEU A 419 -8.40 -13.79 -41.42
C LEU A 419 -9.75 -14.38 -41.87
N ASP A 420 -10.76 -14.40 -41.01
CA ASP A 420 -12.09 -14.91 -41.37
C ASP A 420 -12.81 -14.00 -42.38
N LYS A 421 -12.64 -12.68 -42.30
CA LYS A 421 -13.11 -11.74 -43.33
C LYS A 421 -12.44 -12.01 -44.68
N GLU A 422 -11.13 -12.21 -44.70
CA GLU A 422 -10.39 -12.53 -45.92
C GLU A 422 -10.77 -13.90 -46.49
N ARG A 423 -10.97 -14.90 -45.63
CA ARG A 423 -11.51 -16.20 -46.05
C ARG A 423 -12.89 -16.02 -46.69
N GLY A 424 -13.79 -15.25 -46.07
CA GLY A 424 -15.11 -14.98 -46.65
C GLY A 424 -15.04 -14.28 -48.01
N ARG A 425 -14.15 -13.29 -48.16
CA ARG A 425 -13.87 -12.62 -49.44
C ARG A 425 -13.34 -13.60 -50.49
N ASN A 426 -12.38 -14.44 -50.11
CA ASN A 426 -11.79 -15.44 -51.00
C ASN A 426 -12.83 -16.45 -51.48
N HIS A 427 -13.69 -16.98 -50.60
CA HIS A 427 -14.79 -17.87 -50.98
C HIS A 427 -15.79 -17.17 -51.92
N SER A 428 -16.11 -15.90 -51.67
CA SER A 428 -16.98 -15.12 -52.56
C SER A 428 -16.37 -14.96 -53.96
N VAL A 429 -15.08 -14.63 -54.03
CA VAL A 429 -14.34 -14.54 -55.30
C VAL A 429 -14.25 -15.89 -55.99
N GLN A 430 -14.04 -16.98 -55.24
CA GLN A 430 -14.02 -18.33 -55.79
C GLN A 430 -15.37 -18.73 -56.40
N HIS A 431 -16.49 -18.50 -55.70
CA HIS A 431 -17.82 -18.74 -56.26
C HIS A 431 -18.12 -17.86 -57.48
N GLN A 432 -17.67 -16.61 -57.48
CA GLN A 432 -17.77 -15.76 -58.66
C GLN A 432 -16.94 -16.30 -59.83
N HIS A 433 -15.74 -16.83 -59.56
CA HIS A 433 -14.89 -17.47 -60.55
C HIS A 433 -15.54 -18.73 -61.12
N GLU A 434 -16.06 -19.62 -60.26
CA GLU A 434 -16.80 -20.82 -60.64
C GLU A 434 -18.03 -20.46 -61.50
N ALA A 435 -18.81 -19.47 -61.07
CA ALA A 435 -19.97 -18.99 -61.84
C ALA A 435 -19.55 -18.40 -63.20
N LEU A 436 -18.45 -17.67 -63.25
CA LEU A 436 -17.90 -17.13 -64.50
C LEU A 436 -17.40 -18.25 -65.41
N GLN A 437 -16.76 -19.28 -64.87
CA GLN A 437 -16.27 -20.44 -65.63
C GLN A 437 -17.43 -21.25 -66.22
N VAL A 438 -18.52 -21.44 -65.45
CA VAL A 438 -19.75 -22.06 -65.96
C VAL A 438 -20.34 -21.23 -67.10
N LYS A 439 -20.42 -19.90 -66.94
CA LYS A 439 -20.89 -18.99 -68.00
C LYS A 439 -19.99 -19.04 -69.24
N GLN A 440 -18.68 -19.01 -69.08
CA GLN A 440 -17.72 -19.13 -70.18
C GLN A 440 -17.88 -20.48 -70.89
N THR A 441 -18.06 -21.56 -70.15
CA THR A 441 -18.27 -22.90 -70.72
C THR A 441 -19.59 -22.97 -71.49
N ALA A 442 -20.67 -22.39 -70.96
CA ALA A 442 -21.96 -22.30 -71.66
C ALA A 442 -21.86 -21.43 -72.91
N LEU A 443 -21.18 -20.28 -72.85
CA LEU A 443 -20.94 -19.41 -74.00
C LEU A 443 -20.10 -20.10 -75.07
N ARG A 444 -19.06 -20.85 -74.69
CA ARG A 444 -18.27 -21.66 -75.64
C ARG A 444 -19.13 -22.68 -76.35
N LYS A 445 -19.93 -23.47 -75.62
CA LYS A 445 -20.87 -24.43 -76.22
C LYS A 445 -21.87 -23.75 -77.15
N HIS A 446 -22.36 -22.56 -76.79
CA HIS A 446 -23.26 -21.81 -77.65
C HIS A 446 -22.56 -21.29 -78.92
N LEU A 447 -21.30 -20.84 -78.80
CA LEU A 447 -20.47 -20.50 -79.97
C LEU A 447 -20.23 -21.72 -80.85
N ASP A 448 -19.95 -22.90 -80.29
CA ASP A 448 -19.78 -24.13 -81.07
C ASP A 448 -21.07 -24.48 -81.84
N VAL A 449 -22.25 -24.34 -81.21
CA VAL A 449 -23.55 -24.52 -81.87
C VAL A 449 -23.75 -23.49 -82.98
N LEU A 450 -23.41 -22.22 -82.75
CA LEU A 450 -23.53 -21.18 -83.78
C LEU A 450 -22.58 -21.43 -84.95
N VAL A 451 -21.34 -21.89 -84.68
CA VAL A 451 -20.36 -22.28 -85.70
C VAL A 451 -20.93 -23.43 -86.53
N GLN A 452 -21.44 -24.48 -85.87
CA GLN A 452 -22.06 -25.61 -86.56
C GLN A 452 -23.25 -25.17 -87.42
N GLN A 453 -24.13 -24.30 -86.90
CA GLN A 453 -25.25 -23.75 -87.68
C GLN A 453 -24.77 -22.92 -88.87
N THR A 454 -23.70 -22.15 -88.74
CA THR A 454 -23.13 -21.40 -89.86
C THR A 454 -22.50 -22.31 -90.91
N GLU A 455 -21.84 -23.40 -90.49
CA GLU A 455 -21.29 -24.41 -91.40
C GLU A 455 -22.41 -25.15 -92.13
N GLU A 456 -23.46 -25.59 -91.43
CA GLU A 456 -24.64 -26.24 -92.02
C GLU A 456 -25.36 -25.33 -93.01
N LEU A 457 -25.57 -24.04 -92.66
CA LEU A 457 -26.13 -23.06 -93.57
C LEU A 457 -25.22 -22.80 -94.78
N HIS A 458 -23.91 -22.82 -94.59
CA HIS A 458 -22.96 -22.63 -95.69
C HIS A 458 -22.98 -23.82 -96.64
N SER A 459 -22.98 -25.06 -96.13
CA SER A 459 -23.12 -26.27 -96.94
C SER A 459 -24.47 -26.31 -97.67
N SER A 460 -25.57 -25.95 -97.00
CA SER A 460 -26.88 -25.90 -97.65
C SER A 460 -26.97 -24.79 -98.71
N LEU A 461 -26.27 -23.67 -98.50
CA LEU A 461 -26.15 -22.61 -99.50
C LEU A 461 -25.34 -23.08 -100.70
N GLU A 462 -24.20 -23.73 -100.47
CA GLU A 462 -23.34 -24.30 -101.53
C GLU A 462 -24.10 -25.33 -102.36
N GLU A 463 -24.83 -26.25 -101.72
CA GLU A 463 -25.72 -27.20 -102.40
C GLU A 463 -26.78 -26.47 -103.25
N CYS A 464 -27.43 -25.44 -102.71
CA CYS A 464 -28.45 -24.67 -103.43
C CYS A 464 -27.85 -23.85 -104.60
N GLU A 465 -26.63 -23.35 -104.45
CA GLU A 465 -25.88 -22.66 -105.49
C GLU A 465 -25.45 -23.60 -106.61
N ASP A 466 -25.00 -24.81 -106.29
CA ASP A 466 -24.68 -25.86 -107.25
C ASP A 466 -25.92 -26.32 -108.02
N GLU A 467 -27.04 -26.58 -107.32
CA GLU A 467 -28.32 -26.91 -107.97
C GLU A 467 -28.78 -25.78 -108.91
N LYS A 468 -28.65 -24.53 -108.49
CA LYS A 468 -28.96 -23.36 -109.32
C LYS A 468 -28.03 -23.27 -110.53
N ALA A 469 -26.74 -23.55 -110.37
CA ALA A 469 -25.78 -23.57 -111.46
C ALA A 469 -26.12 -24.68 -112.48
N ASP A 470 -26.48 -25.86 -112.00
CA ASP A 470 -26.92 -27.00 -112.81
C ASP A 470 -28.22 -26.71 -113.57
N LEU A 471 -29.22 -26.16 -112.89
CA LEU A 471 -30.46 -25.71 -113.55
C LEU A 471 -30.18 -24.60 -114.56
N GLY A 472 -29.29 -23.67 -114.25
CA GLY A 472 -28.83 -22.63 -115.17
C GLY A 472 -28.14 -23.20 -116.41
N ASN A 473 -27.32 -24.24 -116.25
CA ASN A 473 -26.65 -24.93 -117.34
C ASN A 473 -27.64 -25.73 -118.21
N LYS A 474 -28.60 -26.43 -117.58
CA LYS A 474 -29.71 -27.11 -118.27
C LYS A 474 -30.56 -26.13 -119.06
N LEU A 475 -30.88 -24.96 -118.48
CA LEU A 475 -31.63 -23.92 -119.18
C LEU A 475 -30.86 -23.38 -120.39
N LYS A 476 -29.56 -23.10 -120.24
CA LYS A 476 -28.71 -22.69 -121.37
C LYS A 476 -28.66 -23.76 -122.47
N GLN A 477 -28.62 -25.04 -122.09
CA GLN A 477 -28.64 -26.15 -123.04
C GLN A 477 -29.96 -26.20 -123.82
N ILE A 478 -31.10 -26.14 -123.11
CA ILE A 478 -32.43 -26.09 -123.71
C ILE A 478 -32.58 -24.87 -124.63
N MET A 479 -32.04 -23.71 -124.22
CA MET A 479 -32.06 -22.51 -125.07
C MET A 479 -31.27 -22.70 -126.36
N ARG A 480 -30.05 -23.27 -126.29
CA ARG A 480 -29.26 -23.58 -127.50
C ARG A 480 -29.99 -24.56 -128.41
N GLU A 481 -30.58 -25.62 -127.85
CA GLU A 481 -31.38 -26.59 -128.61
C GLU A 481 -32.57 -25.91 -129.29
N LYS A 482 -33.32 -25.08 -128.55
CA LYS A 482 -34.44 -24.31 -129.09
C LYS A 482 -33.99 -23.34 -130.19
N ASP A 483 -32.86 -22.67 -130.04
CA ASP A 483 -32.33 -21.76 -131.07
C ASP A 483 -31.86 -22.55 -132.31
N THR A 484 -31.19 -23.69 -132.15
CA THR A 484 -30.84 -24.57 -133.28
C THR A 484 -32.07 -25.12 -134.01
N LEU A 485 -33.12 -25.53 -133.28
CA LEU A 485 -34.38 -25.97 -133.87
C LEU A 485 -35.11 -24.83 -134.56
N GLN A 486 -35.08 -23.62 -134.00
CA GLN A 486 -35.65 -22.43 -134.61
C GLN A 486 -34.94 -22.10 -135.92
N GLU A 487 -33.61 -22.18 -135.94
CA GLU A 487 -32.80 -21.90 -137.13
C GLU A 487 -33.03 -22.96 -138.21
N GLN A 488 -33.07 -24.24 -137.85
CA GLN A 488 -33.46 -25.34 -138.75
C GLN A 488 -34.86 -25.16 -139.33
N LEU A 489 -35.83 -24.73 -138.53
CA LEU A 489 -37.19 -24.45 -138.98
C LEU A 489 -37.22 -23.31 -140.00
N THR A 490 -36.51 -22.20 -139.72
CA THR A 490 -36.43 -21.08 -140.67
C THR A 490 -35.72 -21.47 -141.97
N HIS A 491 -34.69 -22.32 -141.88
CA HIS A 491 -34.01 -22.86 -143.05
C HIS A 491 -34.95 -23.73 -143.90
N GLN A 492 -35.67 -24.65 -143.28
CA GLN A 492 -36.69 -25.49 -143.95
C GLN A 492 -37.82 -24.66 -144.58
N GLN A 493 -38.26 -23.58 -143.92
CA GLN A 493 -39.25 -22.65 -144.48
C GLN A 493 -38.69 -21.89 -145.70
N SER A 494 -37.42 -21.47 -145.67
CA SER A 494 -36.76 -20.81 -146.79
C SER A 494 -36.55 -21.74 -148.00
N GLN A 495 -36.21 -23.00 -147.75
CA GLN A 495 -36.09 -24.02 -148.80
C GLN A 495 -37.44 -24.37 -149.44
N ASN A 496 -38.50 -24.50 -148.65
CA ASN A 496 -39.84 -24.73 -149.20
C ASN A 496 -40.32 -23.55 -150.04
N SER A 497 -40.07 -22.32 -149.60
CA SER A 497 -40.43 -21.14 -150.39
C SER A 497 -39.63 -21.05 -151.69
N SER A 498 -38.33 -21.40 -151.70
CA SER A 498 -37.55 -21.45 -152.96
C SER A 498 -38.07 -22.55 -153.90
N LEU A 499 -38.36 -23.75 -153.38
CA LEU A 499 -38.92 -24.85 -154.18
C LEU A 499 -40.29 -24.50 -154.75
N CYS A 500 -41.16 -23.82 -153.99
CA CYS A 500 -42.43 -23.33 -154.51
C CYS A 500 -42.24 -22.33 -155.66
N THR A 501 -41.33 -21.37 -155.53
CA THR A 501 -41.04 -20.43 -156.65
C THR A 501 -40.47 -21.14 -157.88
N GLU A 502 -39.67 -22.19 -157.67
CA GLU A 502 -39.08 -22.97 -158.75
C GLU A 502 -40.14 -23.81 -159.48
N ILE A 503 -41.04 -24.47 -158.73
CA ILE A 503 -42.20 -25.18 -159.27
C ILE A 503 -43.09 -24.24 -160.10
N GLU A 504 -43.42 -23.05 -159.58
CA GLU A 504 -44.20 -22.06 -160.33
C GLU A 504 -43.50 -21.60 -161.63
N SER A 505 -42.16 -21.43 -161.59
CA SER A 505 -41.38 -21.09 -162.80
C SER A 505 -41.34 -22.22 -163.83
N GLN A 506 -41.24 -23.47 -163.37
CA GLN A 506 -41.22 -24.63 -164.27
C GLN A 506 -42.61 -24.85 -164.88
N GLN A 507 -43.68 -24.64 -164.13
CA GLN A 507 -45.05 -24.72 -164.65
C GLN A 507 -45.34 -23.63 -165.68
N THR A 508 -44.80 -22.42 -165.51
CA THR A 508 -44.90 -21.37 -166.53
C THR A 508 -44.07 -21.67 -167.78
N GLN A 509 -42.90 -22.29 -167.66
CA GLN A 509 -42.12 -22.74 -168.84
C GLN A 509 -42.80 -23.89 -169.59
N ILE A 510 -43.40 -24.85 -168.87
CA ILE A 510 -44.11 -25.98 -169.49
C ILE A 510 -45.31 -25.46 -170.30
N THR A 511 -46.12 -24.57 -169.74
CA THR A 511 -47.26 -23.99 -170.46
C THR A 511 -46.82 -23.19 -171.69
N GLU A 512 -45.73 -22.43 -171.61
CA GLU A 512 -45.19 -21.68 -172.74
C GLU A 512 -44.65 -22.60 -173.85
N LEU A 513 -44.01 -23.72 -173.49
CA LEU A 513 -43.53 -24.74 -174.43
C LEU A 513 -44.68 -25.50 -175.10
N GLU A 514 -45.71 -25.90 -174.35
CA GLU A 514 -46.91 -26.56 -174.88
C GLU A 514 -47.62 -25.66 -175.92
N GLU A 515 -47.70 -24.36 -175.64
CA GLU A 515 -48.27 -23.38 -176.58
C GLU A 515 -47.42 -23.25 -177.86
N ARG A 516 -46.10 -23.34 -177.73
CA ARG A 516 -45.15 -23.21 -178.85
C ARG A 516 -45.14 -24.45 -179.74
N VAL A 517 -45.23 -25.64 -179.15
CA VAL A 517 -45.40 -26.91 -179.85
C VAL A 517 -46.72 -26.90 -180.64
N SER A 518 -47.82 -26.53 -180.00
CA SER A 518 -49.14 -26.44 -180.65
C SER A 518 -49.14 -25.50 -181.87
N ARG A 519 -48.41 -24.37 -181.78
CA ARG A 519 -48.21 -23.43 -182.89
C ARG A 519 -47.43 -24.05 -184.05
N LEU A 520 -46.34 -24.75 -183.75
CA LEU A 520 -45.49 -25.39 -184.75
C LEU A 520 -46.20 -26.55 -185.44
N GLU A 521 -46.99 -27.34 -184.71
CA GLU A 521 -47.83 -28.40 -185.26
C GLU A 521 -48.84 -27.82 -186.27
N GLY A 522 -49.52 -26.72 -185.92
CA GLY A 522 -50.44 -26.03 -186.85
C GLY A 522 -49.75 -25.53 -188.12
N MET A 523 -48.54 -24.97 -188.00
CA MET A 523 -47.76 -24.53 -189.17
C MET A 523 -47.33 -25.69 -190.08
N LEU A 524 -47.03 -26.86 -189.50
CA LEU A 524 -46.64 -28.05 -190.24
C LEU A 524 -47.81 -28.62 -191.05
N GLU A 525 -49.00 -28.68 -190.45
CA GLU A 525 -50.24 -29.13 -191.12
C GLU A 525 -50.55 -28.27 -192.36
N GLU A 526 -50.42 -26.94 -192.24
CA GLU A 526 -50.61 -26.01 -193.37
C GLU A 526 -49.56 -26.20 -194.47
N ALA A 527 -48.31 -26.47 -194.11
CA ALA A 527 -47.23 -26.69 -195.08
C ALA A 527 -47.47 -27.97 -195.89
N VAL A 528 -47.90 -29.05 -195.25
CA VAL A 528 -48.27 -30.31 -195.91
C VAL A 528 -49.46 -30.12 -196.86
N GLN A 529 -50.46 -29.33 -196.47
CA GLN A 529 -51.61 -29.01 -197.33
C GLN A 529 -51.20 -28.17 -198.55
N ARG A 530 -50.30 -27.21 -198.39
CA ARG A 530 -49.73 -26.43 -199.50
C ARG A 530 -48.97 -27.30 -200.49
N GLU A 531 -48.16 -28.23 -199.99
CA GLU A 531 -47.40 -29.17 -200.83
C GLU A 531 -48.33 -30.05 -201.69
N ARG A 532 -49.43 -30.52 -201.10
CA ARG A 532 -50.44 -31.34 -201.79
C ARG A 532 -51.14 -30.59 -202.93
N LEU A 533 -51.46 -29.31 -202.72
CA LEU A 533 -52.13 -28.47 -203.73
C LEU A 533 -51.25 -28.21 -204.96
N LEU A 534 -49.95 -27.96 -204.75
CA LEU A 534 -49.00 -27.61 -205.81
C LEU A 534 -48.74 -28.76 -206.79
N VAL A 535 -48.93 -30.01 -206.37
CA VAL A 535 -48.76 -31.17 -207.26
C VAL A 535 -50.00 -31.46 -208.10
N ALA A 536 -51.21 -31.25 -207.56
CA ALA A 536 -52.46 -31.47 -208.29
C ALA A 536 -52.71 -30.41 -209.38
N PHE A 537 -52.27 -29.17 -209.15
CA PHE A 537 -52.41 -28.05 -210.08
C PHE A 537 -51.06 -27.36 -210.31
N PRO A 538 -50.24 -27.89 -211.24
CA PRO A 538 -48.91 -27.31 -211.52
C PRO A 538 -48.96 -25.85 -211.98
N GLU A 539 -50.09 -25.40 -212.54
CA GLU A 539 -50.27 -24.01 -212.98
C GLU A 539 -50.44 -23.00 -211.83
N LEU A 540 -50.62 -23.47 -210.59
CA LEU A 540 -50.60 -22.61 -209.39
C LEU A 540 -49.16 -22.26 -208.94
N SER A 541 -48.14 -22.79 -209.62
CA SER A 541 -46.76 -22.33 -209.51
C SER A 541 -46.56 -21.06 -210.36
N PRO A 542 -46.17 -19.90 -209.76
CA PRO A 542 -45.84 -18.69 -210.52
C PRO A 542 -44.62 -18.84 -211.45
N GLN A 543 -43.96 -20.00 -211.46
CA GLN A 543 -42.69 -20.25 -212.13
C GLN A 543 -42.77 -21.38 -213.16
N ALA A 544 -43.94 -21.62 -213.74
CA ALA A 544 -44.11 -22.50 -214.90
C ALA A 544 -43.59 -21.89 -216.23
N ALA A 545 -42.45 -21.20 -216.19
CA ALA A 545 -41.55 -21.11 -217.33
C ALA A 545 -40.43 -22.14 -217.12
N PRO A 546 -40.09 -22.97 -218.12
CA PRO A 546 -39.03 -23.98 -218.00
C PRO A 546 -37.69 -23.30 -217.75
N GLN A 547 -37.27 -23.28 -216.48
CA GLN A 547 -36.01 -22.71 -216.04
C GLN A 547 -34.89 -23.73 -216.30
N THR A 548 -33.98 -23.35 -217.19
CA THR A 548 -32.71 -24.03 -217.33
C THR A 548 -31.66 -23.19 -216.60
N THR A 549 -30.99 -23.78 -215.62
CA THR A 549 -29.87 -23.25 -214.83
C THR A 549 -28.60 -23.12 -215.69
N GLY A 550 -28.67 -23.46 -216.99
CA GLY A 550 -27.56 -23.36 -217.95
C GLY A 550 -26.57 -24.53 -217.86
N ASP A 551 -26.68 -25.36 -216.83
CA ASP A 551 -26.03 -26.65 -216.70
C ASP A 551 -27.07 -27.76 -216.86
N VAL A 552 -26.98 -28.50 -217.97
CA VAL A 552 -27.89 -29.59 -218.33
C VAL A 552 -27.97 -30.65 -217.22
N VAL A 553 -26.90 -30.86 -216.45
CA VAL A 553 -26.87 -31.84 -215.35
C VAL A 553 -27.68 -31.34 -214.15
N CYS A 554 -27.45 -30.10 -213.68
CA CYS A 554 -28.24 -29.51 -212.60
C CYS A 554 -29.73 -29.40 -212.94
N ASP A 555 -30.07 -29.07 -214.19
CA ASP A 555 -31.46 -29.03 -214.63
C ASP A 555 -32.08 -30.42 -214.71
N MET A 556 -31.33 -31.41 -215.18
CA MET A 556 -31.76 -32.80 -215.11
C MET A 556 -31.96 -33.27 -213.67
N GLU A 557 -31.10 -32.88 -212.72
CA GLU A 557 -31.29 -33.21 -211.30
C GLU A 557 -32.50 -32.50 -210.68
N HIS A 558 -32.71 -31.23 -210.99
CA HIS A 558 -33.90 -30.49 -210.52
C HIS A 558 -35.18 -31.06 -211.12
N GLN A 559 -35.17 -31.37 -212.42
CA GLN A 559 -36.26 -32.06 -213.09
C GLN A 559 -36.44 -33.48 -212.54
N LEU A 560 -35.37 -34.20 -212.19
CA LEU A 560 -35.42 -35.53 -211.58
C LEU A 560 -35.98 -35.45 -210.15
N LYS A 561 -35.60 -34.46 -209.34
CA LYS A 561 -36.15 -34.23 -208.00
C LYS A 561 -37.63 -33.84 -208.07
N ALA A 562 -37.99 -32.94 -208.98
CA ALA A 562 -39.39 -32.58 -209.23
C ALA A 562 -40.18 -33.79 -209.73
N ASN A 563 -39.62 -34.60 -210.63
CA ASN A 563 -40.19 -35.86 -211.07
C ASN A 563 -40.26 -36.88 -209.93
N LEU A 564 -39.29 -36.96 -209.01
CA LEU A 564 -39.32 -37.85 -207.85
C LEU A 564 -40.42 -37.45 -206.87
N VAL A 565 -40.61 -36.14 -206.61
CA VAL A 565 -41.72 -35.62 -205.79
C VAL A 565 -43.05 -35.90 -206.49
N ARG A 566 -43.13 -35.58 -207.79
CA ARG A 566 -44.32 -35.84 -208.62
C ARG A 566 -44.64 -37.33 -208.68
N ILE A 567 -43.65 -38.21 -208.83
CA ILE A 567 -43.79 -39.66 -208.80
C ILE A 567 -44.25 -40.09 -207.42
N ARG A 568 -43.68 -39.58 -206.32
CA ARG A 568 -44.09 -39.95 -204.96
C ARG A 568 -45.54 -39.57 -204.68
N VAL A 569 -45.97 -38.38 -205.10
CA VAL A 569 -47.36 -37.92 -204.95
C VAL A 569 -48.29 -38.68 -205.90
N LEU A 570 -47.93 -38.84 -207.19
CA LEU A 570 -48.69 -39.65 -208.15
C LEU A 570 -48.71 -41.13 -207.76
N GLN A 571 -47.70 -41.67 -207.08
CA GLN A 571 -47.69 -43.03 -206.54
C GLN A 571 -48.62 -43.13 -205.33
N LYS A 572 -48.68 -42.12 -204.47
CA LYS A 572 -49.63 -42.06 -203.36
C LYS A 572 -51.06 -41.91 -203.86
N GLU A 573 -51.28 -41.09 -204.89
CA GLU A 573 -52.58 -40.97 -205.59
C GLU A 573 -52.92 -42.22 -206.38
N ASN A 574 -51.99 -42.84 -207.11
CA ASN A 574 -52.22 -44.10 -207.81
C ASN A 574 -52.44 -45.24 -206.83
N SER A 575 -51.82 -45.22 -205.65
CA SER A 575 -52.09 -46.19 -204.57
C SER A 575 -53.48 -45.94 -203.97
N SER A 576 -53.89 -44.68 -203.83
CA SER A 576 -55.26 -44.32 -203.44
C SER A 576 -56.28 -44.69 -204.52
N LEU A 577 -55.98 -44.49 -205.79
CA LEU A 577 -56.81 -44.84 -206.95
C LEU A 577 -56.85 -46.34 -207.18
N SER A 578 -55.75 -47.05 -206.95
CA SER A 578 -55.69 -48.52 -206.96
C SER A 578 -56.48 -49.08 -205.79
N ASN A 579 -56.37 -48.54 -204.58
CA ASN A 579 -57.24 -48.93 -203.46
C ASN A 579 -58.71 -48.62 -203.75
N SER A 580 -59.01 -47.49 -204.40
CA SER A 580 -60.37 -47.17 -204.85
C SER A 580 -60.86 -48.10 -205.97
N LEU A 581 -60.00 -48.48 -206.92
CA LEU A 581 -60.29 -49.43 -208.00
C LEU A 581 -60.44 -50.86 -207.47
N VAL A 582 -59.67 -51.26 -206.46
CA VAL A 582 -59.84 -52.52 -205.74
C VAL A 582 -61.19 -52.50 -205.03
N ARG A 583 -61.52 -51.43 -204.31
CA ARG A 583 -62.84 -51.27 -203.69
C ARG A 583 -64.00 -51.23 -204.71
N LEU A 584 -63.76 -50.72 -205.92
CA LEU A 584 -64.75 -50.70 -207.01
C LEU A 584 -64.86 -52.06 -207.71
N LYS A 585 -63.76 -52.79 -207.88
CA LYS A 585 -63.75 -54.16 -208.40
C LYS A 585 -64.38 -55.14 -207.41
N GLU A 586 -64.08 -55.01 -206.11
CA GLU A 586 -64.77 -55.74 -205.06
C GLU A 586 -66.27 -55.42 -205.06
N ARG A 587 -66.65 -54.17 -205.37
CA ARG A 587 -68.07 -53.82 -205.57
C ARG A 587 -68.65 -54.38 -206.87
N GLU A 588 -67.95 -54.37 -208.01
CA GLU A 588 -68.43 -54.93 -209.28
C GLU A 588 -68.50 -56.47 -209.28
N GLU A 589 -67.55 -57.14 -208.62
CA GLU A 589 -67.60 -58.60 -208.42
C GLU A 589 -68.70 -58.96 -207.40
N ASN A 590 -68.88 -58.17 -206.33
CA ASN A 590 -70.04 -58.35 -205.45
C ASN A 590 -71.36 -57.99 -206.14
N GLN A 591 -71.38 -57.10 -207.13
CA GLN A 591 -72.60 -56.79 -207.92
C GLN A 591 -72.90 -57.90 -208.94
N LYS A 592 -71.89 -58.53 -209.57
CA LYS A 592 -72.10 -59.70 -210.46
C LYS A 592 -72.43 -60.98 -209.71
N ALA A 593 -71.97 -61.14 -208.47
CA ALA A 593 -72.42 -62.24 -207.60
C ALA A 593 -73.86 -62.04 -207.09
N SER A 594 -74.40 -60.81 -207.16
CA SER A 594 -75.78 -60.51 -206.73
C SER A 594 -76.88 -60.76 -207.78
N ASP A 595 -76.55 -61.26 -208.98
CA ASP A 595 -77.54 -61.73 -209.99
C ASP A 595 -77.71 -63.27 -210.03
N SER A 596 -77.04 -64.00 -209.14
CA SER A 596 -77.34 -65.41 -208.85
C SER A 596 -77.61 -65.62 -207.37
N GLY A 597 -78.69 -65.02 -206.91
CA GLY A 597 -79.60 -65.62 -205.93
C GLY A 597 -79.16 -65.68 -204.47
N ILE A 598 -79.92 -64.94 -203.66
CA ILE A 598 -80.51 -65.37 -202.38
C ILE A 598 -79.57 -65.41 -201.16
N SER A 599 -80.07 -64.79 -200.08
CA SER A 599 -79.65 -64.98 -198.67
C SER A 599 -78.24 -64.50 -198.35
N GLU A 600 -77.90 -64.00 -197.17
CA GLU A 600 -78.56 -63.82 -195.87
C GLU A 600 -77.64 -62.78 -195.18
N MET A 601 -78.17 -61.73 -194.58
CA MET A 601 -78.60 -61.72 -193.18
C MET A 601 -77.37 -61.78 -192.26
N ASP A 602 -76.97 -60.63 -191.71
CA ASP A 602 -77.48 -60.11 -190.43
C ASP A 602 -76.85 -60.89 -189.26
N LEU A 603 -76.20 -60.16 -188.34
CA LEU A 603 -76.13 -60.41 -186.88
C LEU A 603 -74.89 -59.80 -186.21
N ARG A 604 -75.18 -59.09 -185.10
CA ARG A 604 -74.34 -58.65 -183.95
C ARG A 604 -73.59 -57.32 -184.13
N MET A 605 -73.99 -56.20 -183.53
CA MET A 605 -74.68 -55.89 -182.26
C MET A 605 -73.82 -56.10 -181.00
N GLU A 606 -73.92 -55.11 -180.09
CA GLU A 606 -73.40 -54.96 -178.71
C GLU A 606 -71.98 -54.37 -178.61
N ALA A 607 -71.73 -53.14 -178.12
CA ALA A 607 -72.28 -52.38 -176.99
C ALA A 607 -72.13 -53.12 -175.64
N GLN A 608 -70.98 -52.92 -174.98
CA GLN A 608 -70.81 -53.20 -173.57
C GLN A 608 -70.37 -51.92 -172.85
N VAL A 609 -71.36 -51.27 -172.26
CA VAL A 609 -71.22 -50.45 -171.06
C VAL A 609 -71.02 -51.43 -169.90
N MET A 610 -69.93 -51.25 -169.14
CA MET A 610 -69.74 -51.85 -167.83
C MET A 610 -69.04 -50.80 -166.97
N GLU A 611 -69.82 -50.14 -166.12
CA GLU A 611 -69.33 -49.73 -164.81
C GLU A 611 -68.98 -50.98 -163.99
N PRO A 612 -67.92 -50.90 -163.20
CA PRO A 612 -67.93 -51.29 -161.80
C PRO A 612 -67.65 -50.03 -160.96
N GLN A 613 -68.69 -49.41 -160.39
CA GLN A 613 -69.13 -49.58 -158.99
C GLN A 613 -68.31 -50.52 -158.09
N ASP A 614 -67.95 -49.94 -156.94
CA ASP A 614 -67.96 -50.51 -155.59
C ASP A 614 -66.92 -51.56 -155.17
N ASN A 615 -65.90 -51.08 -154.46
CA ASN A 615 -65.51 -51.65 -153.16
C ASN A 615 -64.92 -50.50 -152.31
N SER A 616 -65.64 -49.87 -151.39
CA SER A 616 -66.10 -50.37 -150.08
C SER A 616 -64.94 -50.73 -149.12
N GLY A 617 -64.93 -50.03 -147.97
CA GLY A 617 -63.96 -50.11 -146.86
C GLY A 617 -63.18 -48.80 -146.69
N ALA A 618 -63.65 -47.72 -146.06
CA ALA A 618 -64.50 -47.61 -144.88
C ALA A 618 -63.95 -48.40 -143.68
N SER A 619 -62.92 -47.85 -143.02
CA SER A 619 -62.78 -47.96 -141.58
C SER A 619 -62.18 -46.67 -141.00
N SER A 620 -63.03 -46.00 -140.21
CA SER A 620 -62.73 -45.35 -138.93
C SER A 620 -61.68 -44.21 -138.97
N VAL A 621 -62.04 -42.92 -138.98
CA VAL A 621 -62.78 -42.19 -137.93
C VAL A 621 -62.19 -42.44 -136.53
N ILE A 622 -61.09 -41.76 -136.22
CA ILE A 622 -61.06 -40.96 -135.00
C ILE A 622 -61.00 -39.50 -135.42
N SER A 623 -62.14 -38.86 -135.21
CA SER A 623 -62.38 -37.44 -135.26
C SER A 623 -61.55 -36.68 -134.23
N SER A 624 -61.16 -35.48 -134.61
CA SER A 624 -60.59 -34.43 -133.76
C SER A 624 -61.45 -34.13 -132.53
N PRO A 625 -60.82 -33.58 -131.47
CA PRO A 625 -61.30 -32.31 -130.95
C PRO A 625 -60.15 -31.29 -130.95
N THR A 626 -60.28 -30.27 -131.78
CA THR A 626 -60.61 -28.89 -131.37
C THR A 626 -59.37 -28.04 -131.17
N SER A 627 -59.02 -27.35 -132.24
CA SER A 627 -58.55 -25.97 -132.21
C SER A 627 -59.53 -25.12 -131.39
N SER A 628 -59.18 -24.79 -130.15
CA SER A 628 -59.65 -23.56 -129.50
C SER A 628 -58.57 -22.51 -129.67
N SER A 629 -58.66 -21.80 -130.79
CA SER A 629 -58.21 -20.43 -130.87
C SER A 629 -59.07 -19.61 -129.90
N SER A 630 -58.43 -18.83 -129.02
CA SER A 630 -58.75 -17.42 -128.75
C SER A 630 -58.54 -16.99 -127.29
N VAL A 631 -58.00 -15.78 -127.18
CA VAL A 631 -57.97 -14.89 -126.01
C VAL A 631 -56.86 -15.15 -125.00
N LEU A 632 -55.66 -14.69 -125.38
CA LEU A 632 -54.78 -13.93 -124.50
C LEU A 632 -55.61 -12.86 -123.77
N HIS A 633 -56.15 -13.18 -122.61
CA HIS A 633 -56.68 -12.18 -121.70
C HIS A 633 -55.49 -11.72 -120.85
N HIS A 634 -54.86 -10.62 -121.28
CA HIS A 634 -54.09 -9.75 -120.39
C HIS A 634 -55.07 -9.18 -119.36
N GLN A 635 -55.45 -9.97 -118.37
CA GLN A 635 -55.85 -9.44 -117.08
C GLN A 635 -54.58 -9.35 -116.25
N THR A 636 -53.92 -8.21 -116.40
CA THR A 636 -53.15 -7.60 -115.34
C THR A 636 -54.03 -7.64 -114.09
N LEU A 637 -53.78 -8.59 -113.20
CA LEU A 637 -54.28 -8.56 -111.84
C LEU A 637 -53.63 -7.35 -111.18
N CYS A 638 -54.19 -6.16 -111.44
CA CYS A 638 -54.09 -5.05 -110.53
C CYS A 638 -54.68 -5.56 -109.22
N LEU A 639 -53.77 -5.98 -108.32
CA LEU A 639 -54.06 -6.15 -106.91
C LEU A 639 -54.63 -4.82 -106.43
N SER A 640 -55.95 -4.70 -106.45
CA SER A 640 -56.66 -3.70 -105.68
C SER A 640 -56.29 -4.00 -104.23
N LEU A 641 -55.30 -3.24 -103.74
CA LEU A 641 -54.93 -3.15 -102.34
C LEU A 641 -56.22 -3.01 -101.56
N HIS A 642 -56.61 -4.12 -100.94
CA HIS A 642 -57.85 -4.24 -100.21
C HIS A 642 -57.81 -3.15 -99.14
N GLN A 643 -58.75 -2.20 -99.18
CA GLN A 643 -58.80 -1.04 -98.29
C GLN A 643 -58.63 -1.41 -96.81
N ASP A 644 -59.01 -2.64 -96.44
CA ASP A 644 -58.85 -3.18 -95.08
C ASP A 644 -57.37 -3.31 -94.64
N VAL A 645 -56.42 -3.57 -95.54
CA VAL A 645 -54.99 -3.71 -95.18
C VAL A 645 -54.35 -2.36 -94.89
N GLU A 646 -54.71 -1.32 -95.65
CA GLU A 646 -54.18 0.03 -95.46
C GLU A 646 -54.72 0.66 -94.16
N GLU A 647 -55.98 0.37 -93.82
CA GLU A 647 -56.58 0.75 -92.54
C GLU A 647 -55.94 -0.01 -91.37
N ARG A 648 -55.68 -1.31 -91.53
CA ARG A 648 -54.95 -2.13 -90.53
C ARG A 648 -53.52 -1.64 -90.33
N TYR A 649 -52.82 -1.24 -91.39
CA TYR A 649 -51.46 -0.70 -91.33
C TYR A 649 -51.41 0.69 -90.68
N LYS A 650 -52.40 1.56 -90.94
CA LYS A 650 -52.56 2.84 -90.25
C LYS A 650 -52.82 2.66 -88.75
N ASN A 651 -53.67 1.70 -88.38
CA ASN A 651 -53.95 1.37 -86.98
C ASN A 651 -52.70 0.89 -86.22
N ILE A 652 -51.88 0.02 -86.83
CA ILE A 652 -50.61 -0.44 -86.22
C ILE A 652 -49.64 0.73 -86.01
N ARG A 653 -49.47 1.61 -87.01
CA ARG A 653 -48.61 2.80 -86.87
C ARG A 653 -49.11 3.78 -85.81
N GLN A 654 -50.43 3.96 -85.70
CA GLN A 654 -51.02 4.85 -84.70
C GLN A 654 -50.87 4.29 -83.29
N ALA A 655 -51.06 2.98 -83.11
CA ALA A 655 -50.80 2.29 -81.84
C ALA A 655 -49.32 2.35 -81.42
N ALA A 656 -48.39 2.26 -82.38
CA ALA A 656 -46.96 2.42 -82.11
C ALA A 656 -46.63 3.85 -81.65
N ARG A 657 -47.16 4.88 -82.32
CA ARG A 657 -46.93 6.29 -81.93
C ARG A 657 -47.51 6.64 -80.56
N ILE A 658 -48.68 6.12 -80.21
CA ILE A 658 -49.28 6.35 -78.87
C ILE A 658 -48.40 5.75 -77.77
N ARG A 659 -47.83 4.56 -77.98
CA ARG A 659 -46.88 3.96 -77.03
C ARG A 659 -45.58 4.75 -76.91
N SER A 660 -45.08 5.31 -78.01
CA SER A 660 -43.84 6.11 -78.00
C SER A 660 -44.03 7.51 -77.38
N ALA A 661 -45.24 8.10 -77.43
CA ALA A 661 -45.49 9.43 -76.89
C ALA A 661 -45.85 9.45 -75.39
N GLY A 662 -46.15 8.28 -74.78
CA GLY A 662 -46.65 8.19 -73.40
C GLY A 662 -45.62 8.31 -72.27
N THR A 663 -44.32 8.31 -72.56
CA THR A 663 -43.26 8.19 -71.53
C THR A 663 -42.28 9.36 -71.58
N CYS A 664 -42.78 10.58 -71.38
CA CYS A 664 -41.94 11.75 -71.11
C CYS A 664 -42.59 12.69 -70.09
N ARG A 665 -42.65 12.27 -68.82
CA ARG A 665 -42.67 13.22 -67.69
C ARG A 665 -41.72 12.74 -66.59
N ARG A 666 -40.52 13.33 -66.63
CA ARG A 666 -39.50 13.30 -65.58
C ARG A 666 -40.10 13.68 -64.22
N PRO A 667 -39.93 12.88 -63.16
CA PRO A 667 -39.94 13.39 -61.80
C PRO A 667 -38.68 14.21 -61.57
N LYS A 668 -38.84 15.42 -61.02
CA LYS A 668 -37.77 16.11 -60.30
C LYS A 668 -37.49 15.40 -58.99
#